data_AF-M4CH57-F1
#
_entry.id   AF-M4CH57-F1
#
_cell.length_a   1.000
_cell.length_b   1.000
_cell.length_c   1.000
_cell.angle_alpha   90.00
_cell.angle_beta   90.00
_cell.angle_gamma   90.00
#
_symmetry.space_group_name_H-M   'P 1'
#
loop_
_entity.id
_entity.type
_entity.pdbx_description
1 polymer ?
#
loop_
_entity_poly.entity_id
_entity_poly.type
_entity_poly.pdbx_seq_one_letter_code
_entity_poly.pdbx_strand_id
1 'polypeptide(L)'
;MPAYSIRGINVDFPFEAYPSQITYMDRVIESLQNKCHALLESPTGTGKTLCLLCATLAWRKSLGSFSTRKDRNNDSDPQMSQSGGYPTIVYASRTHSQLRQVIKELKRCSYRPKMLVLGSREQLCVNEEVNSLRGKALSNACHYLCKKRGKRQCNHFNRVPDYLKNNSHIGDEPVDIEDLVNIGKGSGPCPYYITREVHKDVDILFTPYNYLISNAYRKHLKVDWNSSVLIFDEAHNLEGICADSASFDLPSFHLSACITEAQECVELASARRGSLNDGSTNPENFAILKGLLLKLQELISKVPIPKRDEGFTKPGPYMYEMLKGLNITHETAPKLIDTVEEATVLLDEEKQRTGTNTGSKLEVIVDMLKLIFRENGSSHADVYRVHIQEHEQNPTDIIKGKVSRTLSWWCFNPGITMQDIAKKGVGTIILTSGTLSPMDSLVQELKLDFPIRLENPHVISSNQLWAGVVSTGPSGCVLNSSYRNRDVPEYKQELGNAIVNFSRVVPDGLLVFFPSYYLMDRCIAFWKDGSHRNSMTIWERICKLKKPVIEPKDSSLFPAAMLDFSKKLQDRSISGAVFFAVCRGKVSEGLDFADGAGRAVVITGLPYARVTDPKIKLKREFLDEQSQVSDVKRSTILSGSMWYSQEAARAVNQAIGRVIRHRHDYGAIIFCDDRFEQPSQQSKISLWIRPYVKCYPRYGEVISDLARFFRIERSNFPASLVTEQEYDIVSTLLPKVSTKDAPSPTAGISNVKNAGVARNEVSRVEALPPANRASPSEFVKWKGLTILQRKSKMPRIVKGEVMQACSSVKAKLVEISDEETPVERTTCEVVDLECDKQTCQIASSNNCFNTMGLVKKRKIPESQGSGASSSVLKEKGSGGGGGDKKEASASAFLSQVKEKLNAEEYNKFIGYIQALKKKEIKIASVMESIVQLFYGKERDHLLMGFKDFVPVKYRSAYEECMKTTKRDAL
;
A
#
# COMPACT_ATOMS: atom_id res chain seq x y z
N MET A 1 12.79 -21.53 -32.72
CA MET A 1 12.42 -20.16 -32.28
C MET A 1 12.48 -19.27 -33.50
N PRO A 2 11.45 -18.49 -33.83
CA PRO A 2 11.55 -17.47 -34.87
C PRO A 2 12.61 -16.42 -34.50
N ALA A 3 13.28 -15.88 -35.51
CA ALA A 3 14.25 -14.80 -35.38
C ALA A 3 13.74 -13.57 -36.14
N TYR A 4 13.75 -12.41 -35.48
CA TYR A 4 13.29 -11.15 -36.03
C TYR A 4 14.47 -10.19 -36.20
N SER A 5 14.75 -9.74 -37.42
CA SER A 5 15.75 -8.70 -37.67
C SER A 5 15.14 -7.34 -37.37
N ILE A 6 15.54 -6.74 -36.24
CA ILE A 6 15.02 -5.46 -35.74
C ILE A 6 16.21 -4.51 -35.62
N ARG A 7 16.23 -3.43 -36.42
CA ARG A 7 17.33 -2.44 -36.50
C ARG A 7 18.73 -3.05 -36.66
N GLY A 8 18.83 -4.09 -37.49
CA GLY A 8 20.07 -4.81 -37.76
C GLY A 8 20.47 -5.83 -36.67
N ILE A 9 19.63 -6.05 -35.65
CA ILE A 9 19.86 -7.01 -34.57
C ILE A 9 18.90 -8.18 -34.74
N ASN A 10 19.44 -9.40 -34.81
CA ASN A 10 18.64 -10.63 -34.85
C ASN A 10 18.16 -10.99 -33.44
N VAL A 11 16.87 -10.81 -33.21
CA VAL A 11 16.19 -11.16 -31.96
C VAL A 11 15.56 -12.55 -32.09
N ASP A 12 16.23 -13.56 -31.53
CA ASP A 12 15.62 -14.86 -31.25
C ASP A 12 14.45 -14.65 -30.27
N PHE A 13 13.23 -15.09 -30.61
CA PHE A 13 12.05 -14.98 -29.76
C PHE A 13 11.37 -16.35 -29.56
N PRO A 14 10.85 -16.70 -28.35
CA PRO A 14 10.38 -18.07 -28.08
C PRO A 14 9.17 -18.55 -28.88
N PHE A 15 8.34 -17.63 -29.38
CA PHE A 15 7.11 -17.89 -30.13
C PHE A 15 6.90 -16.81 -31.21
N GLU A 16 5.83 -16.91 -32.00
CA GLU A 16 5.52 -15.90 -33.02
C GLU A 16 5.12 -14.56 -32.37
N ALA A 17 5.92 -13.52 -32.60
CA ALA A 17 5.72 -12.21 -32.00
C ALA A 17 4.51 -11.47 -32.60
N TYR A 18 3.68 -10.87 -31.74
CA TYR A 18 2.62 -9.96 -32.18
C TYR A 18 3.21 -8.65 -32.75
N PRO A 19 2.49 -7.93 -33.64
CA PRO A 19 2.95 -6.64 -34.15
C PRO A 19 3.32 -5.64 -33.04
N SER A 20 2.52 -5.57 -31.96
CA SER A 20 2.83 -4.71 -30.80
C SER A 20 4.07 -5.15 -30.01
N GLN A 21 4.41 -6.45 -30.02
CA GLN A 21 5.65 -6.95 -29.43
C GLN A 21 6.87 -6.56 -30.29
N ILE A 22 6.76 -6.65 -31.62
CA ILE A 22 7.80 -6.20 -32.54
C ILE A 22 8.06 -4.70 -32.36
N THR A 23 7.00 -3.87 -32.32
CA THR A 23 7.13 -2.43 -32.03
C THR A 23 7.76 -2.15 -30.65
N TYR A 24 7.44 -2.96 -29.63
CA TYR A 24 8.06 -2.82 -28.32
C TYR A 24 9.56 -3.14 -28.36
N MET A 25 9.94 -4.24 -29.01
CA MET A 25 11.35 -4.63 -29.17
C MET A 25 12.14 -3.62 -30.01
N ASP A 26 11.53 -3.02 -31.04
CA ASP A 26 12.12 -1.93 -31.83
C ASP A 26 12.49 -0.71 -30.96
N ARG A 27 11.56 -0.23 -30.13
CA ARG A 27 11.81 0.92 -29.25
C ARG A 27 12.81 0.63 -28.14
N VAL A 28 12.85 -0.61 -27.63
CA VAL A 28 13.93 -1.05 -26.73
C VAL A 28 15.27 -0.96 -27.44
N ILE A 29 15.43 -1.58 -28.61
CA ILE A 29 16.70 -1.58 -29.36
C ILE A 29 17.13 -0.16 -29.77
N GLU A 30 16.19 0.68 -30.21
CA GLU A 30 16.44 2.10 -30.51
C GLU A 30 17.05 2.85 -29.34
N SER A 31 16.49 2.70 -28.13
CA SER A 31 16.98 3.38 -26.91
C SER A 31 18.37 2.89 -26.48
N LEU A 32 18.69 1.63 -26.76
CA LEU A 32 19.98 1.01 -26.46
C LEU A 32 21.06 1.41 -27.49
N GLN A 33 20.73 1.42 -28.78
CA GLN A 33 21.63 1.86 -29.85
C GLN A 33 21.96 3.37 -29.73
N ASN A 34 20.95 4.21 -29.46
CA ASN A 34 21.11 5.66 -29.36
C ASN A 34 21.62 6.14 -27.99
N LYS A 35 21.83 5.24 -27.02
CA LYS A 35 22.18 5.57 -25.62
C LYS A 35 21.28 6.65 -25.01
N CYS A 36 19.98 6.52 -25.21
CA CYS A 36 18.97 7.48 -24.75
C CYS A 36 17.89 6.78 -23.93
N HIS A 37 17.22 7.51 -23.03
CA HIS A 37 16.27 6.89 -22.11
C HIS A 37 14.91 6.60 -22.77
N ALA A 38 14.23 5.55 -22.32
CA ALA A 38 12.94 5.13 -22.85
C ALA A 38 11.85 5.01 -21.78
N LEU A 39 10.63 5.40 -22.14
CA LEU A 39 9.43 5.25 -21.35
C LEU A 39 8.39 4.44 -22.14
N LEU A 40 8.13 3.20 -21.73
CA LEU A 40 7.42 2.20 -22.53
C LEU A 40 6.19 1.66 -21.78
N GLU A 41 5.00 2.13 -22.13
CA GLU A 41 3.74 1.51 -21.72
C GLU A 41 3.35 0.40 -22.70
N SER A 42 2.98 -0.76 -22.16
CA SER A 42 2.25 -1.78 -22.91
C SER A 42 1.31 -2.53 -21.95
N PRO A 43 0.06 -2.84 -22.35
CA PRO A 43 -0.92 -3.45 -21.44
C PRO A 43 -0.50 -4.78 -20.79
N THR A 44 -1.32 -5.28 -19.87
CA THR A 44 -1.18 -6.65 -19.34
C THR A 44 -1.39 -7.69 -20.45
N GLY A 45 -0.80 -8.87 -20.31
CA GLY A 45 -0.96 -9.96 -21.29
C GLY A 45 -0.27 -9.79 -22.65
N THR A 46 0.41 -8.66 -22.91
CA THR A 46 1.15 -8.44 -24.16
C THR A 46 2.54 -9.10 -24.20
N GLY A 47 2.99 -9.73 -23.11
CA GLY A 47 4.31 -10.35 -23.02
C GLY A 47 5.49 -9.38 -22.82
N LYS A 48 5.23 -8.16 -22.28
CA LYS A 48 6.23 -7.12 -21.93
C LYS A 48 7.59 -7.66 -21.50
N THR A 49 7.62 -8.40 -20.39
CA THR A 49 8.84 -8.90 -19.75
C THR A 49 9.71 -9.70 -20.71
N LEU A 50 9.09 -10.56 -21.53
CA LEU A 50 9.82 -11.38 -22.50
C LEU A 50 10.33 -10.56 -23.69
N CYS A 51 9.55 -9.59 -24.18
CA CYS A 51 9.98 -8.66 -25.23
C CYS A 51 11.20 -7.85 -24.77
N LEU A 52 11.12 -7.33 -23.55
CA LEU A 52 12.18 -6.54 -22.90
C LEU A 52 13.46 -7.35 -22.70
N LEU A 53 13.35 -8.59 -22.19
CA LEU A 53 14.48 -9.50 -22.05
C LEU A 53 15.10 -9.84 -23.41
N CYS A 54 14.31 -10.29 -24.39
CA CYS A 54 14.84 -10.74 -25.67
C CYS A 54 15.50 -9.60 -26.46
N ALA A 55 14.88 -8.41 -26.53
CA ALA A 55 15.46 -7.26 -27.20
C ALA A 55 16.77 -6.78 -26.54
N THR A 56 16.79 -6.67 -25.21
CA THR A 56 17.99 -6.20 -24.48
C THR A 56 19.13 -7.22 -24.56
N LEU A 57 18.83 -8.52 -24.45
CA LEU A 57 19.82 -9.58 -24.54
C LEU A 57 20.33 -9.81 -25.97
N ALA A 58 19.48 -9.67 -26.99
CA ALA A 58 19.91 -9.67 -28.39
C ALA A 58 20.89 -8.53 -28.68
N TRP A 59 20.57 -7.31 -28.24
CA TRP A 59 21.47 -6.16 -28.35
C TRP A 59 22.79 -6.36 -27.60
N ARG A 60 22.74 -6.88 -26.37
CA ARG A 60 23.95 -7.16 -25.60
C ARG A 60 24.81 -8.25 -26.28
N LYS A 61 24.19 -9.27 -26.85
CA LYS A 61 24.84 -10.35 -27.63
C LYS A 61 25.45 -9.85 -28.95
N SER A 62 24.88 -8.83 -29.60
CA SER A 62 25.45 -8.27 -30.83
C SER A 62 26.71 -7.44 -30.61
N LEU A 63 26.97 -6.98 -29.38
CA LEU A 63 28.25 -6.34 -29.01
C LEU A 63 29.38 -7.39 -28.83
N GLY A 64 29.02 -8.62 -28.44
CA GLY A 64 29.93 -9.73 -28.22
C GLY A 64 29.29 -10.85 -27.40
N SER A 65 29.96 -12.01 -27.33
CA SER A 65 29.46 -13.17 -26.59
C SER A 65 29.23 -12.87 -25.10
N PHE A 66 28.30 -13.61 -24.49
CA PHE A 66 28.07 -13.62 -23.05
C PHE A 66 29.26 -14.22 -22.31
N SER A 67 29.48 -13.82 -21.06
CA SER A 67 30.59 -14.30 -20.22
C SER A 67 30.56 -15.81 -19.96
N THR A 68 29.40 -16.45 -20.14
CA THR A 68 29.18 -17.92 -20.08
C THR A 68 29.95 -18.69 -21.14
N ARG A 69 30.38 -18.02 -22.23
CA ARG A 69 30.91 -18.66 -23.44
C ARG A 69 32.33 -18.20 -23.80
N LYS A 70 33.18 -18.03 -22.78
CA LYS A 70 34.65 -18.05 -22.98
C LYS A 70 35.05 -19.48 -23.34
N ASP A 71 35.00 -19.80 -24.63
CA ASP A 71 35.29 -21.12 -25.17
C ASP A 71 36.71 -21.54 -24.75
N ARG A 72 36.80 -22.71 -24.08
CA ARG A 72 38.04 -23.24 -23.51
C ARG A 72 39.02 -23.81 -24.55
N ASN A 73 38.84 -23.52 -25.85
CA ASN A 73 39.44 -24.36 -26.91
C ASN A 73 39.68 -23.69 -28.28
N ASN A 74 39.88 -22.38 -28.39
CA ASN A 74 40.41 -21.76 -29.61
C ASN A 74 41.41 -20.64 -29.31
N ASP A 75 42.69 -20.97 -29.46
CA ASP A 75 43.84 -20.07 -29.31
C ASP A 75 44.26 -19.54 -30.69
N SER A 76 43.33 -18.87 -31.38
CA SER A 76 43.51 -18.49 -32.80
C SER A 76 42.54 -17.41 -33.32
N ASP A 77 42.46 -16.24 -32.66
CA ASP A 77 42.29 -14.99 -33.41
C ASP A 77 42.82 -13.74 -32.64
N PRO A 78 44.00 -13.18 -32.99
CA PRO A 78 44.62 -12.07 -32.27
C PRO A 78 44.18 -10.67 -32.76
N GLN A 79 43.01 -10.54 -33.39
CA GLN A 79 42.47 -9.24 -33.84
C GLN A 79 41.08 -8.90 -33.27
N MET A 80 41.00 -8.64 -31.95
CA MET A 80 40.23 -7.52 -31.37
C MET A 80 40.42 -7.43 -29.85
N SER A 81 41.68 -7.24 -29.41
CA SER A 81 42.00 -6.96 -28.00
C SER A 81 41.67 -5.50 -27.61
N GLN A 82 40.39 -5.12 -27.68
CA GLN A 82 39.88 -3.94 -26.97
C GLN A 82 39.21 -4.39 -25.68
N SER A 83 39.96 -4.34 -24.58
CA SER A 83 39.51 -4.70 -23.23
C SER A 83 38.60 -3.62 -22.60
N GLY A 84 37.59 -3.16 -23.34
CA GLY A 84 36.46 -2.42 -22.79
C GLY A 84 35.40 -3.42 -22.33
N GLY A 85 35.09 -3.46 -21.04
CA GLY A 85 34.01 -4.30 -20.54
C GLY A 85 32.68 -3.93 -21.20
N TYR A 86 31.98 -4.93 -21.75
CA TYR A 86 30.67 -4.70 -22.34
C TYR A 86 29.64 -4.21 -21.30
N PRO A 87 28.62 -3.43 -21.70
CA PRO A 87 27.56 -2.97 -20.81
C PRO A 87 26.92 -4.08 -19.97
N THR A 88 26.93 -3.92 -18.65
CA THR A 88 26.12 -4.73 -17.74
C THR A 88 24.66 -4.25 -17.80
N ILE A 89 23.72 -5.19 -17.87
CA ILE A 89 22.28 -4.91 -17.75
C ILE A 89 21.88 -5.02 -16.27
N VAL A 90 21.26 -4.00 -15.71
CA VAL A 90 20.66 -4.02 -14.37
C VAL A 90 19.14 -4.05 -14.52
N TYR A 91 18.53 -5.19 -14.23
CA TYR A 91 17.09 -5.38 -14.30
C TYR A 91 16.48 -5.20 -12.91
N ALA A 92 15.70 -4.13 -12.74
CA ALA A 92 15.07 -3.77 -11.50
C ALA A 92 13.56 -4.07 -11.51
N SER A 93 13.04 -4.63 -10.43
CA SER A 93 11.60 -4.78 -10.21
C SER A 93 11.24 -4.42 -8.77
N ARG A 94 9.94 -4.21 -8.48
CA ARG A 94 9.50 -3.78 -7.15
C ARG A 94 9.65 -4.89 -6.09
N THR A 95 9.42 -6.16 -6.44
CA THR A 95 9.53 -7.29 -5.50
C THR A 95 10.33 -8.47 -6.05
N HIS A 96 10.81 -9.34 -5.14
CA HIS A 96 11.45 -10.59 -5.54
C HIS A 96 10.50 -11.59 -6.19
N SER A 97 9.19 -11.57 -5.86
CA SER A 97 8.20 -12.41 -6.53
C SER A 97 8.07 -12.07 -8.01
N GLN A 98 8.16 -10.78 -8.37
CA GLN A 98 8.23 -10.33 -9.77
C GLN A 98 9.55 -10.75 -10.42
N LEU A 99 10.70 -10.51 -9.77
CA LEU A 99 12.00 -10.97 -10.31
C LEU A 99 12.00 -12.48 -10.59
N ARG A 100 11.35 -13.29 -9.74
CA ARG A 100 11.20 -14.72 -9.97
C ARG A 100 10.39 -15.06 -11.22
N GLN A 101 9.34 -14.29 -11.52
CA GLN A 101 8.58 -14.41 -12.76
C GLN A 101 9.45 -14.01 -13.97
N VAL A 102 10.24 -12.95 -13.87
CA VAL A 102 11.21 -12.53 -14.91
C VAL A 102 12.24 -13.63 -15.19
N ILE A 103 12.77 -14.31 -14.15
CA ILE A 103 13.72 -15.42 -14.30
C ILE A 103 13.07 -16.65 -14.94
N LYS A 104 11.78 -16.92 -14.66
CA LYS A 104 11.02 -17.97 -15.37
C LYS A 104 10.90 -17.65 -16.86
N GLU A 105 10.64 -16.39 -17.23
CA GLU A 105 10.64 -15.98 -18.64
C GLU A 105 12.04 -16.02 -19.28
N LEU A 106 13.10 -15.70 -18.53
CA LEU A 106 14.49 -15.91 -18.97
C LEU A 106 14.79 -17.40 -19.25
N LYS A 107 14.31 -18.33 -18.40
CA LYS A 107 14.44 -19.79 -18.63
C LYS A 107 13.74 -20.24 -19.92
N ARG A 108 12.73 -19.52 -20.41
CA ARG A 108 11.99 -19.81 -21.67
C ARG A 108 12.66 -19.29 -22.94
N CYS A 109 13.66 -18.40 -22.83
CA CYS A 109 14.37 -17.85 -24.00
C CYS A 109 15.63 -18.67 -24.37
N SER A 110 16.16 -18.44 -25.58
CA SER A 110 17.41 -19.05 -26.07
C SER A 110 18.67 -18.43 -25.47
N TYR A 111 18.59 -17.23 -24.89
CA TYR A 111 19.74 -16.52 -24.34
C TYR A 111 20.22 -17.17 -23.04
N ARG A 112 21.55 -17.28 -22.88
CA ARG A 112 22.23 -17.71 -21.65
C ARG A 112 23.27 -16.65 -21.23
N PRO A 113 22.82 -15.46 -20.79
CA PRO A 113 23.69 -14.45 -20.19
C PRO A 113 24.14 -14.92 -18.81
N LYS A 114 25.37 -14.54 -18.40
CA LYS A 114 25.81 -14.80 -17.03
C LYS A 114 24.99 -13.91 -16.11
N MET A 115 24.17 -14.50 -15.26
CA MET A 115 23.14 -13.78 -14.51
C MET A 115 23.23 -14.00 -13.00
N LEU A 116 22.73 -13.02 -12.23
CA LEU A 116 22.61 -13.15 -10.78
C LEU A 116 21.41 -12.37 -10.23
N VAL A 117 20.80 -12.89 -9.16
CA VAL A 117 19.80 -12.16 -8.35
C VAL A 117 20.42 -11.67 -7.05
N LEU A 118 20.28 -10.38 -6.75
CA LEU A 118 20.60 -9.86 -5.43
C LEU A 118 19.46 -10.10 -4.45
N GLY A 119 19.79 -10.69 -3.30
CA GLY A 119 18.89 -10.85 -2.16
C GLY A 119 19.40 -10.15 -0.89
N SER A 120 18.48 -9.97 0.07
CA SER A 120 18.82 -9.55 1.44
C SER A 120 19.44 -10.72 2.21
N ARG A 121 20.09 -10.42 3.35
CA ARG A 121 20.56 -11.49 4.23
C ARG A 121 19.41 -12.32 4.81
N GLU A 122 18.23 -11.73 5.02
CA GLU A 122 17.05 -12.46 5.53
C GLU A 122 16.54 -13.52 4.55
N GLN A 123 16.76 -13.32 3.26
CA GLN A 123 16.36 -14.25 2.19
C GLN A 123 17.42 -15.31 1.90
N LEU A 124 18.70 -14.92 2.01
CA LEU A 124 19.84 -15.74 1.59
C LEU A 124 20.62 -16.39 2.76
N CYS A 125 20.25 -16.16 4.02
CA CYS A 125 20.91 -16.78 5.16
C CYS A 125 20.41 -18.21 5.40
N VAL A 126 21.37 -19.15 5.39
CA VAL A 126 21.14 -20.60 5.63
C VAL A 126 21.62 -21.08 7.00
N ASN A 127 22.34 -20.24 7.75
CA ASN A 127 22.84 -20.57 9.09
C ASN A 127 21.68 -20.57 10.11
N GLU A 128 21.50 -21.67 10.83
CA GLU A 128 20.34 -21.90 11.71
C GLU A 128 20.29 -20.97 12.94
N GLU A 129 21.44 -20.56 13.49
CA GLU A 129 21.48 -19.60 14.60
C GLU A 129 21.02 -18.20 14.12
N VAL A 130 21.45 -17.79 12.92
CA VAL A 130 21.24 -16.44 12.38
C VAL A 130 19.94 -16.28 11.59
N ASN A 131 19.46 -17.33 10.90
CA ASN A 131 18.28 -17.26 10.02
C ASN A 131 16.94 -17.08 10.78
N SER A 132 16.96 -17.24 12.11
CA SER A 132 15.83 -16.94 12.99
C SER A 132 15.64 -15.43 13.22
N LEU A 133 16.72 -14.65 13.14
CA LEU A 133 16.75 -13.22 13.37
C LEU A 133 16.17 -12.44 12.18
N ARG A 134 15.86 -11.15 12.35
CA ARG A 134 15.35 -10.29 11.27
C ARG A 134 16.07 -8.93 11.24
N GLY A 135 15.95 -8.24 10.12
CA GLY A 135 16.50 -6.91 9.88
C GLY A 135 17.98 -6.78 10.19
N LYS A 136 18.31 -5.76 10.98
CA LYS A 136 19.71 -5.44 11.33
C LYS A 136 20.29 -6.37 12.39
N ALA A 137 19.49 -6.91 13.31
CA ALA A 137 19.95 -7.94 14.25
C ALA A 137 20.53 -9.17 13.51
N LEU A 138 19.86 -9.62 12.44
CA LEU A 138 20.37 -10.66 11.55
C LEU A 138 21.68 -10.22 10.86
N SER A 139 21.78 -8.96 10.42
CA SER A 139 23.00 -8.45 9.77
C SER A 139 24.18 -8.37 10.75
N ASN A 140 23.96 -7.94 11.98
CA ASN A 140 24.98 -7.76 13.01
C ASN A 140 25.50 -9.12 13.50
N ALA A 141 24.61 -10.08 13.77
CA ALA A 141 24.98 -11.46 14.07
C ALA A 141 25.76 -12.13 12.91
N CYS A 142 25.31 -11.92 11.66
CA CYS A 142 26.02 -12.38 10.47
C CYS A 142 27.43 -11.78 10.37
N HIS A 143 27.59 -10.47 10.57
CA HIS A 143 28.89 -9.80 10.55
C HIS A 143 29.81 -10.31 11.66
N TYR A 144 29.30 -10.48 12.88
CA TYR A 144 30.04 -11.02 14.02
C TYR A 144 30.65 -12.38 13.70
N LEU A 145 29.85 -13.33 13.18
CA LEU A 145 30.32 -14.67 12.79
C LEU A 145 31.25 -14.68 11.56
N CYS A 146 31.37 -13.57 10.82
CA CYS A 146 32.31 -13.44 9.71
C CYS A 146 33.63 -12.73 10.09
N LYS A 147 33.77 -12.21 11.32
CA LYS A 147 35.03 -11.60 11.81
C LYS A 147 36.06 -12.69 12.12
N LYS A 148 37.23 -12.65 11.46
CA LYS A 148 38.33 -13.63 11.57
C LYS A 148 38.89 -13.89 12.99
N ARG A 149 38.52 -13.09 14.01
CA ARG A 149 39.04 -13.18 15.39
C ARG A 149 38.06 -13.82 16.39
N GLY A 150 36.88 -14.29 15.97
CA GLY A 150 35.90 -14.93 16.84
C GLY A 150 36.18 -16.41 17.13
N LYS A 151 35.85 -16.87 18.36
CA LYS A 151 35.86 -18.30 18.74
C LYS A 151 34.77 -19.13 18.03
N ARG A 152 33.72 -18.47 17.52
CA ARG A 152 32.67 -19.03 16.67
C ARG A 152 32.72 -18.33 15.31
N GLN A 153 32.61 -19.09 14.22
CA GLN A 153 32.65 -18.57 12.85
C GLN A 153 31.55 -19.21 12.00
N CYS A 154 31.10 -18.51 10.96
CA CYS A 154 30.12 -19.04 10.03
C CYS A 154 30.76 -20.04 9.05
N ASN A 155 30.53 -21.34 9.27
CA ASN A 155 31.02 -22.42 8.40
C ASN A 155 30.66 -22.22 6.92
N HIS A 156 29.45 -21.70 6.62
CA HIS A 156 29.03 -21.41 5.25
C HIS A 156 29.85 -20.27 4.62
N PHE A 157 30.20 -19.22 5.39
CA PHE A 157 31.01 -18.11 4.89
C PHE A 157 32.44 -18.55 4.56
N ASN A 158 33.06 -19.33 5.45
CA ASN A 158 34.42 -19.83 5.27
C ASN A 158 34.58 -20.71 4.02
N ARG A 159 33.50 -21.34 3.53
CA ARG A 159 33.48 -22.17 2.32
C ARG A 159 33.33 -21.40 1.01
N VAL A 160 32.98 -20.10 1.05
CA VAL A 160 32.73 -19.31 -0.17
C VAL A 160 33.95 -19.20 -1.10
N PRO A 161 35.17 -18.91 -0.62
CA PRO A 161 36.33 -18.75 -1.51
C PRO A 161 36.67 -20.02 -2.30
N ASP A 162 36.65 -21.17 -1.64
CA ASP A 162 37.00 -22.44 -2.29
C ASP A 162 35.86 -22.98 -3.16
N TYR A 163 34.61 -22.71 -2.78
CA TYR A 163 33.47 -23.01 -3.64
C TYR A 163 33.52 -22.22 -4.94
N LEU A 164 33.82 -20.92 -4.90
CA LEU A 164 33.89 -20.08 -6.11
C LEU A 164 35.05 -20.45 -7.05
N LYS A 165 36.20 -20.90 -6.52
CA LYS A 165 37.29 -21.46 -7.33
C LYS A 165 36.84 -22.68 -8.15
N ASN A 166 36.06 -23.56 -7.52
CA ASN A 166 35.63 -24.82 -8.14
C ASN A 166 34.35 -24.69 -8.98
N ASN A 167 33.57 -23.62 -8.79
CA ASN A 167 32.27 -23.40 -9.43
C ASN A 167 32.22 -22.04 -10.14
N SER A 168 33.16 -21.78 -11.05
CA SER A 168 33.22 -20.55 -11.84
C SER A 168 32.01 -20.34 -12.77
N HIS A 169 31.25 -21.40 -13.03
CA HIS A 169 30.06 -21.44 -13.88
C HIS A 169 28.77 -20.96 -13.18
N ILE A 170 28.87 -20.46 -11.94
CA ILE A 170 27.70 -20.01 -11.18
C ILE A 170 27.08 -18.77 -11.83
N GLY A 171 25.80 -18.88 -12.18
CA GLY A 171 25.06 -17.87 -12.93
C GLY A 171 25.05 -18.07 -14.45
N ASP A 172 25.74 -19.08 -15.00
CA ASP A 172 25.73 -19.34 -16.44
C ASP A 172 24.38 -19.88 -16.93
N GLU A 173 23.73 -20.71 -16.12
CA GLU A 173 22.31 -21.02 -16.25
C GLU A 173 21.46 -20.08 -15.36
N PRO A 174 20.18 -19.82 -15.70
CA PRO A 174 19.35 -18.96 -14.88
C PRO A 174 19.02 -19.56 -13.51
N VAL A 175 19.37 -18.84 -12.43
CA VAL A 175 19.25 -19.30 -11.03
C VAL A 175 18.36 -18.32 -10.24
N ASP A 176 17.33 -18.80 -9.55
CA ASP A 176 16.51 -17.96 -8.65
C ASP A 176 17.06 -17.90 -7.20
N ILE A 177 16.40 -17.15 -6.30
CA ILE A 177 16.86 -16.99 -4.91
C ILE A 177 16.78 -18.31 -4.15
N GLU A 178 15.79 -19.12 -4.42
CA GLU A 178 15.59 -20.41 -3.78
C GLU A 178 16.58 -21.45 -4.32
N ASP A 179 16.91 -21.40 -5.61
CA ASP A 179 18.03 -22.15 -6.21
C ASP A 179 19.35 -21.80 -5.47
N LEU A 180 19.66 -20.51 -5.27
CA LEU A 180 20.83 -20.03 -4.49
C LEU A 180 20.79 -20.51 -3.03
N VAL A 181 19.63 -20.44 -2.36
CA VAL A 181 19.45 -20.92 -0.98
C VAL A 181 19.65 -22.43 -0.89
N ASN A 182 19.19 -23.20 -1.88
CA ASN A 182 19.36 -24.64 -1.93
C ASN A 182 20.83 -25.04 -2.09
N ILE A 183 21.64 -24.29 -2.86
CA ILE A 183 23.09 -24.46 -2.94
C ILE A 183 23.74 -24.33 -1.54
N GLY A 184 23.26 -23.41 -0.70
CA GLY A 184 23.85 -23.15 0.62
C GLY A 184 23.40 -24.08 1.76
N LYS A 185 22.29 -24.80 1.60
CA LYS A 185 21.73 -25.66 2.66
C LYS A 185 22.67 -26.80 3.07
N GLY A 186 22.46 -27.32 4.29
CA GLY A 186 23.25 -28.41 4.84
C GLY A 186 24.72 -28.00 5.03
N SER A 187 25.60 -28.49 4.16
CA SER A 187 27.03 -28.13 4.18
C SER A 187 27.47 -27.21 3.03
N GLY A 188 26.53 -26.55 2.36
CA GLY A 188 26.82 -25.60 1.29
C GLY A 188 27.58 -24.32 1.71
N PRO A 189 28.08 -23.54 0.72
CA PRO A 189 28.65 -22.21 0.93
C PRO A 189 27.56 -21.16 1.28
N CYS A 190 27.95 -19.96 1.74
CA CYS A 190 26.97 -18.91 2.07
C CYS A 190 26.40 -18.23 0.80
N PRO A 191 25.10 -18.36 0.50
CA PRO A 191 24.50 -17.80 -0.72
C PRO A 191 24.62 -16.27 -0.77
N TYR A 192 24.45 -15.58 0.36
CA TYR A 192 24.59 -14.13 0.43
C TYR A 192 25.98 -13.66 -0.03
N TYR A 193 27.06 -14.26 0.49
CA TYR A 193 28.42 -13.85 0.12
C TYR A 193 28.83 -14.31 -1.29
N ILE A 194 28.31 -15.45 -1.78
CA ILE A 194 28.41 -15.80 -3.20
C ILE A 194 27.86 -14.67 -4.07
N THR A 195 26.64 -14.19 -3.82
CA THR A 195 26.07 -13.12 -4.66
C THR A 195 26.91 -11.84 -4.63
N ARG A 196 27.54 -11.52 -3.48
CA ARG A 196 28.38 -10.32 -3.33
C ARG A 196 29.73 -10.41 -4.03
N GLU A 197 30.22 -11.61 -4.34
CA GLU A 197 31.41 -11.80 -5.17
C GLU A 197 31.06 -11.92 -6.65
N VAL A 198 30.04 -12.72 -7.00
CA VAL A 198 29.67 -12.99 -8.40
C VAL A 198 29.11 -11.76 -9.13
N HIS A 199 28.37 -10.85 -8.46
CA HIS A 199 27.74 -9.69 -9.12
C HIS A 199 28.70 -8.69 -9.80
N LYS A 200 30.01 -8.85 -9.60
CA LYS A 200 31.06 -8.01 -10.20
C LYS A 200 31.36 -8.39 -11.66
N ASP A 201 30.95 -9.60 -12.07
CA ASP A 201 31.19 -10.18 -13.39
C ASP A 201 29.92 -10.93 -13.86
N VAL A 202 28.93 -10.16 -14.31
CA VAL A 202 27.65 -10.64 -14.85
C VAL A 202 27.26 -9.83 -16.08
N ASP A 203 26.59 -10.48 -17.03
CA ASP A 203 25.95 -9.81 -18.17
C ASP A 203 24.63 -9.14 -17.75
N ILE A 204 23.89 -9.76 -16.81
CA ILE A 204 22.63 -9.24 -16.29
C ILE A 204 22.46 -9.44 -14.77
N LEU A 205 22.13 -8.36 -14.07
CA LEU A 205 21.94 -8.29 -12.64
C LEU A 205 20.47 -8.00 -12.29
N PHE A 206 19.79 -8.97 -11.67
CA PHE A 206 18.43 -8.82 -11.17
C PHE A 206 18.43 -8.26 -9.74
N THR A 207 17.71 -7.18 -9.49
CA THR A 207 17.71 -6.52 -8.17
C THR A 207 16.37 -5.84 -7.85
N PRO A 208 15.94 -5.78 -6.57
CA PRO A 208 14.80 -4.95 -6.21
C PRO A 208 15.14 -3.45 -6.25
N TYR A 209 14.13 -2.61 -6.50
CA TYR A 209 14.26 -1.15 -6.59
C TYR A 209 15.03 -0.48 -5.44
N ASN A 210 14.84 -0.93 -4.20
CA ASN A 210 15.42 -0.31 -3.01
C ASN A 210 16.96 -0.32 -2.98
N TYR A 211 17.60 -1.30 -3.61
CA TYR A 211 19.06 -1.38 -3.77
C TYR A 211 19.62 -0.28 -4.67
N LEU A 212 18.82 0.21 -5.62
CA LEU A 212 19.20 1.22 -6.59
C LEU A 212 18.82 2.63 -6.13
N ILE A 213 17.60 2.78 -5.65
CA ILE A 213 17.03 4.09 -5.28
C ILE A 213 17.72 4.63 -4.03
N SER A 214 17.88 3.82 -2.97
CA SER A 214 18.54 4.26 -1.75
C SER A 214 20.04 4.51 -1.96
N ASN A 215 20.50 5.73 -1.68
CA ASN A 215 21.91 6.10 -1.76
C ASN A 215 22.81 5.22 -0.86
N ALA A 216 22.31 4.83 0.32
CA ALA A 216 23.03 3.96 1.24
C ALA A 216 23.32 2.59 0.60
N TYR A 217 22.29 1.90 0.08
CA TYR A 217 22.50 0.61 -0.57
C TYR A 217 23.26 0.73 -1.89
N ARG A 218 22.98 1.74 -2.72
CA ARG A 218 23.62 1.96 -4.03
C ARG A 218 25.14 2.10 -3.91
N LYS A 219 25.65 2.78 -2.86
CA LYS A 219 27.09 2.90 -2.58
C LYS A 219 27.78 1.55 -2.29
N HIS A 220 27.02 0.54 -1.86
CA HIS A 220 27.53 -0.82 -1.60
C HIS A 220 27.35 -1.79 -2.76
N LEU A 221 26.63 -1.42 -3.83
CA LEU A 221 26.70 -2.13 -5.10
C LEU A 221 27.97 -1.71 -5.84
N LYS A 222 28.92 -2.63 -5.99
CA LYS A 222 30.14 -2.44 -6.78
C LYS A 222 29.88 -2.70 -8.27
N VAL A 223 28.79 -2.12 -8.77
CA VAL A 223 28.41 -2.15 -10.19
C VAL A 223 29.09 -0.99 -10.89
N ASP A 224 29.73 -1.26 -12.03
CA ASP A 224 30.14 -0.19 -12.93
C ASP A 224 28.89 0.35 -13.64
N TRP A 225 28.65 1.65 -13.48
CA TRP A 225 27.50 2.33 -14.07
C TRP A 225 27.83 2.87 -15.46
N ASN A 226 29.09 2.99 -15.85
CA ASN A 226 29.51 3.60 -17.11
C ASN A 226 28.98 2.81 -18.32
N SER A 227 28.19 3.48 -19.16
CA SER A 227 27.48 2.88 -20.30
C SER A 227 26.58 1.67 -19.95
N SER A 228 26.26 1.46 -18.66
CA SER A 228 25.35 0.39 -18.22
C SER A 228 23.91 0.63 -18.71
N VAL A 229 23.12 -0.45 -18.77
CA VAL A 229 21.69 -0.41 -19.08
C VAL A 229 20.91 -0.63 -17.80
N LEU A 230 20.02 0.29 -17.43
CA LEU A 230 19.19 0.19 -16.24
C LEU A 230 17.71 0.11 -16.62
N ILE A 231 17.07 -0.99 -16.25
CA ILE A 231 15.66 -1.27 -16.54
C ILE A 231 14.87 -1.21 -15.23
N PHE A 232 13.76 -0.47 -15.19
CA PHE A 232 12.77 -0.56 -14.12
C PHE A 232 11.46 -1.13 -14.70
N ASP A 233 11.12 -2.37 -14.33
CA ASP A 233 9.87 -3.04 -14.69
C ASP A 233 8.82 -2.86 -13.59
N GLU A 234 7.56 -2.65 -14.00
CA GLU A 234 6.44 -2.17 -13.17
C GLU A 234 6.70 -0.81 -12.48
N ALA A 235 7.25 0.14 -13.23
CA ALA A 235 7.67 1.47 -12.78
C ALA A 235 6.53 2.49 -12.48
N HIS A 236 5.28 2.06 -12.40
CA HIS A 236 4.08 2.91 -12.24
C HIS A 236 3.93 3.62 -10.87
N ASN A 237 4.88 3.43 -9.96
CA ASN A 237 4.96 4.01 -8.62
C ASN A 237 6.42 4.44 -8.28
N LEU A 238 7.30 4.53 -9.29
CA LEU A 238 8.74 4.78 -9.10
C LEU A 238 9.01 6.15 -8.47
N GLU A 239 8.24 7.16 -8.88
CA GLU A 239 8.26 8.53 -8.36
C GLU A 239 7.97 8.59 -6.86
N GLY A 240 6.98 7.83 -6.37
CA GLY A 240 6.67 7.73 -4.94
C GLY A 240 7.82 7.09 -4.16
N ILE A 241 8.38 5.98 -4.67
CA ILE A 241 9.48 5.25 -4.01
C ILE A 241 10.76 6.10 -3.98
N CYS A 242 11.04 6.88 -5.04
CA CYS A 242 12.15 7.84 -5.07
C CYS A 242 11.98 8.99 -4.08
N ALA A 243 10.76 9.55 -3.95
CA ALA A 243 10.47 10.60 -2.97
C ALA A 243 10.56 10.08 -1.53
N ASP A 244 9.98 8.90 -1.25
CA ASP A 244 9.99 8.30 0.08
C ASP A 244 11.40 7.88 0.51
N SER A 245 12.20 7.29 -0.38
CA SER A 245 13.60 6.96 -0.09
C SER A 245 14.52 8.19 0.06
N ALA A 246 14.06 9.37 -0.36
CA ALA A 246 14.74 10.64 -0.19
C ALA A 246 14.15 11.48 0.95
N SER A 247 13.21 10.94 1.73
CA SER A 247 12.52 11.60 2.85
C SER A 247 12.79 10.91 4.18
N PHE A 248 12.55 11.59 5.30
CA PHE A 248 12.53 10.95 6.63
C PHE A 248 11.44 11.53 7.54
N ASP A 249 10.99 10.69 8.48
CA ASP A 249 10.14 11.06 9.62
C ASP A 249 10.86 10.65 10.92
N LEU A 250 10.96 11.59 11.87
CA LEU A 250 11.55 11.41 13.20
C LEU A 250 10.48 11.67 14.29
N PRO A 251 9.73 10.63 14.71
CA PRO A 251 8.78 10.73 15.81
C PRO A 251 9.47 10.94 17.17
N SER A 252 8.79 11.66 18.06
CA SER A 252 9.26 11.92 19.44
C SER A 252 9.62 10.64 20.23
N PHE A 253 8.96 9.51 19.96
CA PHE A 253 9.26 8.23 20.62
C PHE A 253 10.56 7.59 20.11
N HIS A 254 10.87 7.70 18.82
CA HIS A 254 12.18 7.28 18.28
C HIS A 254 13.30 8.14 18.87
N LEU A 255 13.13 9.46 18.90
CA LEU A 255 14.12 10.36 19.49
C LEU A 255 14.32 10.11 21.00
N SER A 256 13.26 9.81 21.73
CA SER A 256 13.34 9.40 23.15
C SER A 256 14.15 8.11 23.32
N ALA A 257 13.92 7.09 22.48
CA ALA A 257 14.70 5.86 22.51
C ALA A 257 16.18 6.08 22.15
N CYS A 258 16.48 6.98 21.21
CA CYS A 258 17.85 7.38 20.87
C CYS A 258 18.56 8.04 22.07
N ILE A 259 17.86 8.86 22.86
CA ILE A 259 18.40 9.49 24.07
C ILE A 259 18.71 8.43 25.15
N THR A 260 17.85 7.43 25.31
CA THR A 260 18.11 6.29 26.22
C THR A 260 19.31 5.47 25.76
N GLU A 261 19.37 5.07 24.49
CA GLU A 261 20.51 4.33 23.94
C GLU A 261 21.83 5.12 24.04
N ALA A 262 21.82 6.44 23.82
CA ALA A 262 22.99 7.28 24.04
C ALA A 262 23.42 7.35 25.52
N GLN A 263 22.48 7.28 26.47
CA GLN A 263 22.80 7.18 27.90
C GLN A 263 23.40 5.80 28.25
N GLU A 264 22.85 4.72 27.71
CA GLU A 264 23.41 3.37 27.85
C GLU A 264 24.87 3.33 27.35
N CYS A 265 25.19 3.98 26.21
CA CYS A 265 26.57 4.11 25.75
C CYS A 265 27.50 4.83 26.74
N VAL A 266 27.04 5.90 27.40
CA VAL A 266 27.84 6.62 28.41
C VAL A 266 28.17 5.70 29.59
N GLU A 267 27.18 4.95 30.07
CA GLU A 267 27.34 4.00 31.18
C GLU A 267 28.28 2.84 30.81
N LEU A 268 28.08 2.23 29.63
CA LEU A 268 28.91 1.13 29.13
C LEU A 268 30.35 1.54 28.87
N ALA A 269 30.58 2.70 28.24
CA ALA A 269 31.92 3.21 27.99
C ALA A 269 32.64 3.56 29.31
N SER A 270 31.92 4.11 30.29
CA SER A 270 32.47 4.41 31.62
C SER A 270 32.84 3.14 32.38
N ALA A 271 32.00 2.11 32.33
CA ALA A 271 32.28 0.80 32.93
C ALA A 271 33.47 0.10 32.26
N ARG A 272 33.54 0.09 30.92
CA ARG A 272 34.69 -0.48 30.18
C ARG A 272 36.00 0.24 30.51
N ARG A 273 36.00 1.59 30.58
CA ARG A 273 37.16 2.38 31.01
C ARG A 273 37.61 2.02 32.43
N GLY A 274 36.68 1.80 33.35
CA GLY A 274 36.99 1.46 34.76
C GLY A 274 37.43 0.01 35.00
N SER A 275 37.01 -0.95 34.18
CA SER A 275 37.26 -2.39 34.42
C SER A 275 38.21 -3.08 33.46
N LEU A 276 38.48 -2.52 32.27
CA LEU A 276 39.28 -3.18 31.22
C LEU A 276 40.51 -2.38 30.77
N ASN A 277 40.74 -1.16 31.29
CA ASN A 277 41.73 -0.20 30.77
C ASN A 277 41.60 0.04 29.24
N ASP A 278 40.39 -0.16 28.70
CA ASP A 278 40.11 0.02 27.28
C ASP A 278 39.87 1.51 27.00
N GLY A 279 40.91 2.17 26.49
CA GLY A 279 40.87 3.58 26.09
C GLY A 279 40.23 3.83 24.73
N SER A 280 39.72 2.81 24.02
CA SER A 280 39.24 2.96 22.64
C SER A 280 37.97 3.79 22.49
N THR A 281 37.06 3.75 23.47
CA THR A 281 35.79 4.50 23.45
C THR A 281 35.80 5.67 24.44
N ASN A 282 35.40 6.87 24.02
CA ASN A 282 35.31 8.04 24.92
C ASN A 282 33.88 8.30 25.42
N PRO A 283 33.56 8.12 26.72
CA PRO A 283 32.22 8.38 27.27
C PRO A 283 31.73 9.81 27.05
N GLU A 284 32.65 10.79 26.95
CA GLU A 284 32.32 12.19 26.70
C GLU A 284 31.66 12.39 25.33
N ASN A 285 32.09 11.64 24.30
CA ASN A 285 31.50 11.70 22.95
C ASN A 285 30.01 11.28 23.01
N PHE A 286 29.70 10.22 23.76
CA PHE A 286 28.33 9.74 23.96
C PHE A 286 27.51 10.69 24.85
N ALA A 287 28.12 11.36 25.82
CA ALA A 287 27.47 12.39 26.63
C ALA A 287 27.12 13.64 25.78
N ILE A 288 28.01 14.05 24.87
CA ILE A 288 27.76 15.10 23.88
C ILE A 288 26.62 14.69 22.96
N LEU A 289 26.64 13.47 22.41
CA LEU A 289 25.55 12.92 21.58
C LEU A 289 24.20 12.97 22.31
N LYS A 290 24.12 12.45 23.54
CA LYS A 290 22.91 12.52 24.38
C LYS A 290 22.44 13.97 24.57
N GLY A 291 23.36 14.90 24.85
CA GLY A 291 23.07 16.32 25.00
C GLY A 291 22.52 16.97 23.72
N LEU A 292 23.04 16.61 22.55
CA LEU A 292 22.53 17.07 21.25
C LEU A 292 21.13 16.52 20.96
N LEU A 293 20.88 15.24 21.22
CA LEU A 293 19.56 14.62 21.03
C LEU A 293 18.50 15.19 21.97
N LEU A 294 18.85 15.49 23.22
CA LEU A 294 17.99 16.20 24.17
C LEU A 294 17.63 17.61 23.68
N LYS A 295 18.62 18.39 23.25
CA LYS A 295 18.39 19.74 22.69
C LYS A 295 17.55 19.69 21.40
N LEU A 296 17.75 18.68 20.54
CA LEU A 296 16.91 18.46 19.36
C LEU A 296 15.44 18.17 19.76
N GLN A 297 15.23 17.32 20.77
CA GLN A 297 13.89 17.03 21.30
C GLN A 297 13.23 18.31 21.87
N GLU A 298 14.00 19.13 22.57
CA GLU A 298 13.54 20.41 23.11
C GLU A 298 13.19 21.44 22.03
N LEU A 299 14.01 21.56 20.97
CA LEU A 299 13.69 22.43 19.83
C LEU A 299 12.37 22.02 19.17
N ILE A 300 12.20 20.72 18.87
CA ILE A 300 10.97 20.19 18.25
C ILE A 300 9.75 20.43 19.16
N SER A 301 9.89 20.31 20.48
CA SER A 301 8.79 20.54 21.44
C SER A 301 8.44 22.02 21.64
N LYS A 302 9.36 22.95 21.37
CA LYS A 302 9.15 24.41 21.50
C LYS A 302 8.58 25.09 20.25
N VAL A 303 8.55 24.41 19.10
CA VAL A 303 7.99 24.98 17.85
C VAL A 303 6.52 25.41 18.04
N PRO A 304 6.11 26.63 17.63
CA PRO A 304 4.72 27.07 17.73
C PRO A 304 3.87 26.43 16.64
N ILE A 305 2.83 25.69 17.04
CA ILE A 305 1.85 25.07 16.13
C ILE A 305 0.49 25.73 16.39
N PRO A 306 0.00 26.62 15.50
CA PRO A 306 -1.24 27.38 15.74
C PRO A 306 -2.51 26.53 15.75
N LYS A 307 -2.54 25.45 14.95
CA LYS A 307 -3.61 24.45 14.90
C LYS A 307 -3.01 23.07 14.69
N ARG A 308 -3.48 22.08 15.45
CA ARG A 308 -2.99 20.68 15.39
C ARG A 308 -3.05 20.10 13.97
N ASP A 309 -4.13 20.38 13.24
CA ASP A 309 -4.36 19.84 11.88
C ASP A 309 -3.52 20.51 10.79
N GLU A 310 -2.97 21.72 11.03
CA GLU A 310 -2.14 22.45 10.05
C GLU A 310 -0.65 22.19 10.24
N GLY A 311 -0.23 21.85 11.47
CA GLY A 311 1.18 21.66 11.83
C GLY A 311 2.02 22.94 11.71
N PHE A 312 3.33 22.78 11.63
CA PHE A 312 4.30 23.84 11.33
C PHE A 312 5.12 23.45 10.11
N THR A 313 5.19 24.31 9.08
CA THR A 313 5.91 24.04 7.84
C THR A 313 6.92 25.15 7.53
N LYS A 314 8.10 24.77 7.03
CA LYS A 314 9.13 25.67 6.49
C LYS A 314 9.77 25.12 5.20
N PRO A 315 10.40 25.97 4.38
CA PRO A 315 11.23 25.53 3.26
C PRO A 315 12.34 24.57 3.72
N GLY A 316 12.77 23.65 2.85
CA GLY A 316 13.78 22.65 3.18
C GLY A 316 15.10 23.18 3.77
N PRO A 317 15.65 24.33 3.31
CA PRO A 317 16.85 24.94 3.91
C PRO A 317 16.76 25.24 5.42
N TYR A 318 15.55 25.43 5.96
CA TYR A 318 15.33 25.65 7.41
C TYR A 318 15.87 24.50 8.27
N MET A 319 15.98 23.28 7.72
CA MET A 319 16.61 22.15 8.42
C MET A 319 18.07 22.46 8.82
N TYR A 320 18.81 23.16 7.96
CA TYR A 320 20.19 23.56 8.24
C TYR A 320 20.25 24.67 9.29
N GLU A 321 19.31 25.61 9.28
CA GLU A 321 19.20 26.64 10.33
C GLU A 321 18.93 26.01 11.70
N MET A 322 17.99 25.08 11.76
CA MET A 322 17.63 24.36 12.98
C MET A 322 18.79 23.51 13.52
N LEU A 323 19.50 22.80 12.65
CA LEU A 323 20.68 21.99 13.01
C LEU A 323 21.91 22.85 13.36
N LYS A 324 22.11 23.99 12.70
CA LYS A 324 23.16 24.97 13.04
C LYS A 324 22.96 25.52 14.45
N GLY A 325 21.71 25.69 14.91
CA GLY A 325 21.39 26.01 16.31
C GLY A 325 21.85 24.95 17.33
N LEU A 326 22.12 23.72 16.88
CA LEU A 326 22.72 22.64 17.67
C LEU A 326 24.23 22.46 17.44
N ASN A 327 24.86 23.38 16.69
CA ASN A 327 26.24 23.26 16.19
C ASN A 327 26.47 22.05 15.26
N ILE A 328 25.42 21.59 14.57
CA ILE A 328 25.49 20.53 13.56
C ILE A 328 25.58 21.19 12.17
N THR A 329 26.75 21.11 11.55
CA THR A 329 27.11 21.75 10.27
C THR A 329 27.78 20.74 9.33
N HIS A 330 28.10 21.11 8.09
CA HIS A 330 28.86 20.24 7.18
C HIS A 330 30.22 19.77 7.76
N GLU A 331 30.82 20.52 8.68
CA GLU A 331 32.11 20.18 9.31
C GLU A 331 31.97 19.28 10.53
N THR A 332 30.89 19.42 11.30
CA THR A 332 30.67 18.66 12.54
C THR A 332 29.79 17.42 12.33
N ALA A 333 28.93 17.41 11.32
CA ALA A 333 28.06 16.27 11.02
C ALA A 333 28.81 14.95 10.72
N PRO A 334 29.94 14.92 9.99
CA PRO A 334 30.73 13.69 9.82
C PRO A 334 31.20 13.11 11.16
N LYS A 335 31.77 13.94 12.04
CA LYS A 335 32.24 13.53 13.38
C LYS A 335 31.09 13.00 14.25
N LEU A 336 29.91 13.61 14.12
CA LEU A 336 28.70 13.15 14.80
C LEU A 336 28.22 11.81 14.23
N ILE A 337 28.23 11.62 12.91
CA ILE A 337 27.93 10.33 12.27
C ILE A 337 28.88 9.24 12.79
N ASP A 338 30.19 9.49 12.79
CA ASP A 338 31.20 8.53 13.29
C ASP A 338 30.94 8.17 14.76
N THR A 339 30.65 9.16 15.61
CA THR A 339 30.29 8.96 17.03
C THR A 339 29.02 8.11 17.19
N VAL A 340 28.02 8.30 16.33
CA VAL A 340 26.76 7.55 16.40
C VAL A 340 26.94 6.12 15.86
N GLU A 341 27.81 5.92 14.87
CA GLU A 341 28.20 4.58 14.40
C GLU A 341 29.00 3.82 15.47
N GLU A 342 29.94 4.48 16.16
CA GLU A 342 30.67 3.94 17.32
C GLU A 342 29.69 3.54 18.45
N ALA A 343 28.74 4.41 18.78
CA ALA A 343 27.68 4.15 19.75
C ALA A 343 26.82 2.92 19.36
N THR A 344 26.47 2.81 18.08
CA THR A 344 25.69 1.68 17.55
C THR A 344 26.46 0.37 17.72
N VAL A 345 27.76 0.35 17.36
CA VAL A 345 28.62 -0.82 17.53
C VAL A 345 28.77 -1.21 19.01
N LEU A 346 28.95 -0.24 19.90
CA LEU A 346 29.06 -0.48 21.35
C LEU A 346 27.79 -1.13 21.93
N LEU A 347 26.61 -0.64 21.55
CA LEU A 347 25.33 -1.21 21.96
C LEU A 347 25.11 -2.60 21.37
N ASP A 348 25.43 -2.81 20.09
CA ASP A 348 25.32 -4.12 19.46
C ASP A 348 26.21 -5.16 20.17
N GLU A 349 27.45 -4.81 20.55
CA GLU A 349 28.32 -5.71 21.31
C GLU A 349 27.73 -6.12 22.67
N GLU A 350 27.13 -5.19 23.41
CA GLU A 350 26.55 -5.49 24.72
C GLU A 350 25.20 -6.22 24.61
N LYS A 351 24.39 -5.87 23.62
CA LYS A 351 23.16 -6.59 23.27
C LYS A 351 23.46 -8.06 22.90
N GLN A 352 24.55 -8.31 22.16
CA GLN A 352 25.03 -9.67 21.90
C GLN A 352 25.53 -10.42 23.16
N ARG A 353 26.13 -9.73 24.15
CA ARG A 353 26.51 -10.35 25.44
C ARG A 353 25.29 -10.73 26.28
N THR A 354 24.27 -9.88 26.27
CA THR A 354 23.03 -10.05 27.08
C THR A 354 21.97 -10.93 26.40
N GLY A 355 22.18 -11.36 25.15
CA GLY A 355 21.24 -12.18 24.38
C GLY A 355 20.03 -11.40 23.85
N THR A 356 20.09 -10.06 23.82
CA THR A 356 19.01 -9.20 23.31
C THR A 356 19.25 -8.86 21.84
N ASN A 357 18.27 -9.11 20.97
CA ASN A 357 18.43 -9.01 19.51
C ASN A 357 17.62 -7.85 18.89
N THR A 358 17.66 -6.67 19.51
CA THR A 358 17.00 -5.44 19.02
C THR A 358 18.02 -4.43 18.50
N GLY A 359 18.05 -4.24 17.18
CA GLY A 359 18.93 -3.25 16.53
C GLY A 359 18.72 -1.83 17.07
N SER A 360 19.79 -1.04 17.09
CA SER A 360 19.80 0.31 17.65
C SER A 360 18.84 1.27 16.94
N LYS A 361 18.28 2.21 17.70
CA LYS A 361 17.46 3.32 17.21
C LYS A 361 18.30 4.51 16.75
N LEU A 362 19.50 4.67 17.30
CA LEU A 362 20.45 5.73 16.94
C LEU A 362 20.77 5.78 15.43
N GLU A 363 20.71 4.64 14.75
CA GLU A 363 20.93 4.56 13.30
C GLU A 363 19.99 5.45 12.47
N VAL A 364 18.77 5.73 12.95
CA VAL A 364 17.85 6.67 12.29
C VAL A 364 18.47 8.07 12.21
N ILE A 365 19.27 8.46 13.21
CA ILE A 365 20.01 9.73 13.22
C ILE A 365 21.16 9.70 12.21
N VAL A 366 21.84 8.55 12.04
CA VAL A 366 22.87 8.37 11.00
C VAL A 366 22.28 8.53 9.60
N ASP A 367 21.18 7.83 9.31
CA ASP A 367 20.51 7.89 8.02
C ASP A 367 19.97 9.30 7.73
N MET A 368 19.40 9.97 8.74
CA MET A 368 18.98 11.38 8.69
C MET A 368 20.14 12.32 8.35
N LEU A 369 21.25 12.26 9.08
CA LEU A 369 22.40 13.15 8.87
C LEU A 369 23.07 12.89 7.52
N LYS A 370 23.18 11.64 7.07
CA LYS A 370 23.70 11.28 5.74
C LYS A 370 22.80 11.72 4.58
N LEU A 371 21.49 11.84 4.82
CA LEU A 371 20.52 12.36 3.84
C LEU A 371 20.57 13.89 3.75
N ILE A 372 20.70 14.59 4.89
CA ILE A 372 20.82 16.06 4.94
C ILE A 372 22.20 16.52 4.41
N PHE A 373 23.29 15.99 4.94
CA PHE A 373 24.66 16.38 4.56
C PHE A 373 25.19 15.54 3.39
N ARG A 374 24.33 15.21 2.41
CA ARG A 374 24.63 14.36 1.24
C ARG A 374 25.62 14.97 0.26
N GLU A 375 25.71 16.29 0.22
CA GLU A 375 26.48 17.11 -0.72
C GLU A 375 27.14 18.28 0.02
N ASN A 376 28.13 18.91 -0.62
CA ASN A 376 28.74 20.14 -0.11
C ASN A 376 27.81 21.32 -0.41
N GLY A 377 27.18 21.88 0.64
CA GLY A 377 26.15 22.92 0.54
C GLY A 377 24.71 22.39 0.61
N SER A 378 23.75 23.31 0.53
CA SER A 378 22.34 23.07 0.81
C SER A 378 21.40 23.21 -0.40
N SER A 379 21.91 23.32 -1.63
CA SER A 379 21.10 23.58 -2.84
C SER A 379 20.04 22.51 -3.11
N HIS A 380 20.33 21.24 -2.82
CA HIS A 380 19.33 20.18 -2.95
C HIS A 380 18.17 20.31 -1.96
N ALA A 381 18.28 21.12 -0.91
CA ALA A 381 17.24 21.30 0.09
C ALA A 381 16.02 22.07 -0.45
N ASP A 382 16.15 22.80 -1.56
CA ASP A 382 15.05 23.60 -2.12
C ASP A 382 13.85 22.74 -2.56
N VAL A 383 14.11 21.46 -2.92
CA VAL A 383 13.06 20.49 -3.28
C VAL A 383 12.41 19.80 -2.07
N TYR A 384 12.77 20.21 -0.86
CA TYR A 384 12.27 19.63 0.40
C TYR A 384 11.37 20.61 1.14
N ARG A 385 10.52 20.10 2.04
CA ARG A 385 9.86 20.90 3.07
C ARG A 385 10.12 20.27 4.44
N VAL A 386 10.37 21.12 5.43
CA VAL A 386 10.38 20.73 6.86
C VAL A 386 8.94 20.83 7.35
N HIS A 387 8.41 19.77 7.94
CA HIS A 387 7.08 19.76 8.54
C HIS A 387 7.14 19.17 9.96
N ILE A 388 6.41 19.77 10.90
CA ILE A 388 6.28 19.27 12.27
C ILE A 388 4.79 19.17 12.59
N GLN A 389 4.33 17.95 12.88
CA GLN A 389 2.93 17.67 13.21
C GLN A 389 2.79 17.11 14.62
N GLU A 390 1.70 17.48 15.30
CA GLU A 390 1.28 16.87 16.56
C GLU A 390 0.37 15.66 16.30
N HIS A 391 0.62 14.57 17.01
CA HIS A 391 -0.20 13.37 16.95
C HIS A 391 -0.77 13.04 18.33
N GLU A 392 -2.04 12.61 18.36
CA GLU A 392 -2.62 11.99 19.55
C GLU A 392 -1.95 10.64 19.81
N GLN A 393 -1.31 10.50 20.98
CA GLN A 393 -0.73 9.23 21.41
C GLN A 393 -1.78 8.28 21.98
N ASN A 394 -1.36 7.03 22.21
CA ASN A 394 -2.15 6.01 22.88
C ASN A 394 -2.74 6.51 24.22
N PRO A 395 -3.87 5.94 24.69
CA PRO A 395 -4.56 6.41 25.90
C PRO A 395 -3.71 6.45 27.19
N THR A 396 -2.58 5.74 27.22
CA THR A 396 -1.61 5.70 28.31
C THR A 396 -0.84 7.01 28.49
N ASP A 397 -0.54 7.72 27.39
CA ASP A 397 0.33 8.91 27.42
C ASP A 397 -0.47 10.21 27.57
N ILE A 398 -1.77 10.17 27.23
CA ILE A 398 -2.75 11.24 27.53
C ILE A 398 -2.75 11.56 29.03
N ILE A 399 -2.58 10.55 29.89
CA ILE A 399 -2.52 10.67 31.36
C ILE A 399 -1.30 11.50 31.84
N LYS A 400 -0.26 11.65 31.00
CA LYS A 400 0.95 12.45 31.28
C LYS A 400 0.96 13.82 30.60
N GLY A 401 -0.08 14.17 29.83
CA GLY A 401 -0.17 15.45 29.11
C GLY A 401 0.95 15.70 28.08
N LYS A 402 1.72 14.67 27.70
CA LYS A 402 2.89 14.83 26.83
C LYS A 402 2.47 14.80 25.37
N VAL A 403 2.44 15.97 24.74
CA VAL A 403 2.17 16.10 23.30
C VAL A 403 3.30 15.47 22.49
N SER A 404 2.95 14.59 21.55
CA SER A 404 3.91 13.92 20.67
C SER A 404 4.01 14.60 19.34
N ARG A 405 5.23 14.94 18.93
CA ARG A 405 5.51 15.55 17.63
C ARG A 405 6.34 14.64 16.75
N THR A 406 6.13 14.73 15.45
CA THR A 406 7.00 14.13 14.42
C THR A 406 7.66 15.26 13.65
N LEU A 407 8.99 15.25 13.60
CA LEU A 407 9.75 16.09 12.68
C LEU A 407 9.89 15.34 11.36
N SER A 408 9.52 15.97 10.26
CA SER A 408 9.51 15.39 8.93
C SER A 408 10.31 16.26 7.95
N TRP A 409 11.09 15.62 7.09
CA TRP A 409 11.75 16.27 5.96
C TRP A 409 11.37 15.52 4.69
N TRP A 410 10.46 16.10 3.92
CA TRP A 410 9.84 15.45 2.78
C TRP A 410 10.39 16.02 1.48
N CYS A 411 10.92 15.13 0.63
CA CYS A 411 11.33 15.44 -0.73
C CYS A 411 10.10 15.44 -1.65
N PHE A 412 9.86 16.55 -2.36
CA PHE A 412 8.74 16.67 -3.31
C PHE A 412 9.15 16.64 -4.79
N ASN A 413 10.45 16.54 -5.08
CA ASN A 413 10.99 16.30 -6.42
C ASN A 413 11.76 14.96 -6.47
N PRO A 414 11.11 13.83 -6.82
CA PRO A 414 11.76 12.52 -6.83
C PRO A 414 12.87 12.39 -7.89
N GLY A 415 12.90 13.30 -8.86
CA GLY A 415 13.94 13.34 -9.89
C GLY A 415 15.36 13.51 -9.35
N ILE A 416 15.53 14.02 -8.12
CA ILE A 416 16.83 14.09 -7.44
C ILE A 416 17.56 12.73 -7.46
N THR A 417 16.84 11.64 -7.14
CA THR A 417 17.42 10.29 -7.06
C THR A 417 17.74 9.74 -8.45
N MET A 418 16.90 10.03 -9.45
CA MET A 418 17.09 9.58 -10.83
C MET A 418 18.23 10.32 -11.52
N GLN A 419 18.37 11.63 -11.27
CA GLN A 419 19.51 12.43 -11.72
C GLN A 419 20.81 11.95 -11.06
N ASP A 420 20.80 11.62 -9.77
CA ASP A 420 21.97 11.05 -9.08
C ASP A 420 22.36 9.65 -9.58
N ILE A 421 21.46 8.95 -10.28
CA ILE A 421 21.75 7.71 -11.01
C ILE A 421 22.31 8.04 -12.40
N ALA A 422 21.66 8.90 -13.18
CA ALA A 422 22.12 9.31 -14.51
C ALA A 422 23.54 9.92 -14.49
N LYS A 423 23.84 10.80 -13.51
CA LYS A 423 25.18 11.39 -13.28
C LYS A 423 26.30 10.37 -13.05
N LYS A 424 26.00 9.09 -12.79
CA LYS A 424 27.00 8.01 -12.68
C LYS A 424 27.46 7.44 -14.02
N GLY A 425 26.95 7.96 -15.14
CA GLY A 425 27.33 7.51 -16.49
C GLY A 425 26.49 6.36 -17.03
N VAL A 426 25.29 6.12 -16.47
CA VAL A 426 24.34 5.13 -16.99
C VAL A 426 23.97 5.49 -18.43
N GLY A 427 24.15 4.55 -19.36
CA GLY A 427 23.95 4.79 -20.79
C GLY A 427 22.47 4.92 -21.16
N THR A 428 21.66 3.95 -20.73
CA THR A 428 20.23 3.90 -21.05
C THR A 428 19.45 3.58 -19.79
N ILE A 429 18.43 4.38 -19.47
CA ILE A 429 17.41 4.07 -18.46
C ILE A 429 16.10 3.74 -19.19
N ILE A 430 15.57 2.53 -19.01
CA ILE A 430 14.28 2.09 -19.55
C ILE A 430 13.29 1.96 -18.39
N LEU A 431 12.19 2.70 -18.47
CA LEU A 431 11.06 2.58 -17.55
C LEU A 431 9.89 1.92 -18.28
N THR A 432 9.33 0.84 -17.70
CA THR A 432 8.16 0.17 -18.28
C THR A 432 7.14 -0.26 -17.23
N SER A 433 5.86 -0.29 -17.61
CA SER A 433 4.77 -0.88 -16.81
C SER A 433 3.53 -1.10 -17.68
N GLY A 434 2.55 -1.83 -17.14
CA GLY A 434 1.18 -1.89 -17.68
C GLY A 434 0.38 -0.59 -17.62
N THR A 435 0.77 0.38 -16.79
CA THR A 435 -0.06 1.54 -16.44
C THR A 435 0.78 2.80 -16.15
N LEU A 436 1.55 3.30 -17.12
CA LEU A 436 2.33 4.55 -16.96
C LEU A 436 1.48 5.80 -17.25
N SER A 437 0.44 5.67 -18.07
CA SER A 437 -0.46 6.73 -18.52
C SER A 437 -1.14 7.43 -17.33
N PRO A 438 -1.10 8.78 -17.28
CA PRO A 438 -0.46 9.68 -18.25
C PRO A 438 1.06 9.80 -18.04
N MET A 439 1.82 9.66 -19.14
CA MET A 439 3.29 9.60 -19.14
C MET A 439 3.98 10.95 -18.83
N ASP A 440 3.44 12.07 -19.33
CA ASP A 440 4.13 13.38 -19.25
C ASP A 440 4.41 13.84 -17.83
N SER A 441 3.51 13.56 -16.88
CA SER A 441 3.74 13.93 -15.49
C SER A 441 4.85 13.11 -14.84
N LEU A 442 4.96 11.82 -15.18
CA LEU A 442 6.07 10.99 -14.70
C LEU A 442 7.41 11.54 -15.20
N VAL A 443 7.51 11.93 -16.48
CA VAL A 443 8.69 12.61 -17.02
C VAL A 443 9.02 13.90 -16.25
N GLN A 444 8.01 14.74 -16.00
CA GLN A 444 8.19 16.01 -15.29
C GLN A 444 8.54 15.86 -13.81
N GLU A 445 8.13 14.78 -13.14
CA GLU A 445 8.48 14.48 -11.75
C GLU A 445 9.86 13.81 -11.61
N LEU A 446 10.24 12.93 -12.54
CA LEU A 446 11.55 12.26 -12.52
C LEU A 446 12.69 13.16 -13.04
N LYS A 447 12.39 14.32 -13.65
CA LYS A 447 13.36 15.31 -14.13
C LYS A 447 14.51 14.70 -14.98
N LEU A 448 14.18 13.65 -15.72
CA LEU A 448 14.99 13.04 -16.77
C LEU A 448 14.27 13.22 -18.10
N ASP A 449 15.02 13.31 -19.19
CA ASP A 449 14.44 13.28 -20.53
C ASP A 449 14.21 11.83 -20.98
N PHE A 450 13.12 11.60 -21.69
CA PHE A 450 12.71 10.32 -22.27
C PHE A 450 12.29 10.56 -23.71
N PRO A 451 13.25 10.66 -24.65
CA PRO A 451 12.98 10.91 -26.06
C PRO A 451 12.28 9.71 -26.74
N ILE A 452 12.54 8.48 -26.29
CA ILE A 452 11.85 7.29 -26.79
C ILE A 452 10.62 7.05 -25.91
N ARG A 453 9.43 7.12 -26.51
CA ARG A 453 8.16 6.87 -25.83
C ARG A 453 7.29 5.91 -26.63
N LEU A 454 6.55 5.05 -25.93
CA LEU A 454 5.63 4.10 -26.53
C LEU A 454 4.39 3.93 -25.65
N GLU A 455 3.20 4.08 -26.24
CA GLU A 455 1.93 3.59 -25.68
C GLU A 455 1.40 2.50 -26.62
N ASN A 456 1.63 1.23 -26.26
CA ASN A 456 1.24 0.11 -27.12
C ASN A 456 -0.28 -0.17 -27.04
N PRO A 457 -0.95 -0.54 -28.15
CA PRO A 457 -2.31 -1.07 -28.12
C PRO A 457 -2.36 -2.44 -27.43
N HIS A 458 -3.56 -2.84 -27.01
CA HIS A 458 -3.78 -4.18 -26.45
C HIS A 458 -3.81 -5.24 -27.56
N VAL A 459 -3.43 -6.47 -27.22
CA VAL A 459 -3.46 -7.67 -28.10
C VAL A 459 -4.85 -8.33 -28.23
N ILE A 460 -5.93 -7.68 -27.78
CA ILE A 460 -7.29 -8.23 -27.86
C ILE A 460 -8.09 -7.57 -29.00
N SER A 461 -9.04 -8.32 -29.54
CA SER A 461 -10.05 -7.83 -30.47
C SER A 461 -11.07 -6.92 -29.76
N SER A 462 -11.71 -6.05 -30.53
CA SER A 462 -12.64 -5.03 -30.04
C SER A 462 -13.90 -5.57 -29.36
N ASN A 463 -14.24 -6.85 -29.57
CA ASN A 463 -15.37 -7.52 -28.94
C ASN A 463 -15.05 -8.14 -27.57
N GLN A 464 -13.77 -8.29 -27.18
CA GLN A 464 -13.36 -8.99 -25.95
C GLN A 464 -13.44 -8.10 -24.69
N LEU A 465 -13.61 -6.79 -24.85
CA LEU A 465 -13.69 -5.84 -23.74
C LEU A 465 -15.03 -5.09 -23.77
N TRP A 466 -15.75 -5.14 -22.66
CA TRP A 466 -16.85 -4.23 -22.38
C TRP A 466 -16.38 -3.16 -21.40
N ALA A 467 -16.62 -1.87 -21.67
CA ALA A 467 -16.34 -0.80 -20.72
C ALA A 467 -17.51 0.18 -20.65
N GLY A 468 -18.04 0.44 -19.44
CA GLY A 468 -19.24 1.24 -19.27
C GLY A 468 -19.23 2.11 -18.03
N VAL A 469 -19.66 3.36 -18.20
CA VAL A 469 -19.92 4.30 -17.11
C VAL A 469 -21.38 4.18 -16.66
N VAL A 470 -21.55 4.04 -15.34
CA VAL A 470 -22.82 3.83 -14.65
C VAL A 470 -22.98 4.98 -13.66
N SER A 471 -23.53 6.10 -14.13
CA SER A 471 -23.72 7.32 -13.35
C SER A 471 -24.92 7.29 -12.40
N THR A 472 -25.91 6.43 -12.66
CA THR A 472 -27.10 6.26 -11.82
C THR A 472 -27.31 4.81 -11.40
N GLY A 473 -27.91 4.61 -10.22
CA GLY A 473 -28.28 3.30 -9.70
C GLY A 473 -29.62 2.78 -10.26
N PRO A 474 -30.06 1.57 -9.85
CA PRO A 474 -31.32 0.97 -10.29
C PRO A 474 -32.57 1.82 -10.07
N SER A 475 -32.58 2.68 -9.05
CA SER A 475 -33.68 3.61 -8.72
C SER A 475 -33.51 5.00 -9.35
N GLY A 476 -32.48 5.20 -10.18
CA GLY A 476 -32.17 6.48 -10.84
C GLY A 476 -31.38 7.49 -10.01
N CYS A 477 -31.04 7.20 -8.76
CA CYS A 477 -30.20 8.10 -7.95
C CYS A 477 -28.74 8.10 -8.45
N VAL A 478 -28.07 9.24 -8.39
CA VAL A 478 -26.69 9.39 -8.86
C VAL A 478 -25.70 8.62 -7.97
N LEU A 479 -24.83 7.82 -8.61
CA LEU A 479 -23.71 7.15 -7.97
C LEU A 479 -22.51 8.11 -7.96
N ASN A 480 -22.14 8.61 -6.79
CA ASN A 480 -21.02 9.53 -6.62
C ASN A 480 -20.32 9.27 -5.28
N SER A 481 -19.07 8.82 -5.33
CA SER A 481 -18.27 8.41 -4.17
C SER A 481 -17.57 9.57 -3.44
N SER A 482 -17.87 10.83 -3.79
CA SER A 482 -17.17 12.00 -3.24
C SER A 482 -17.39 12.16 -1.72
N TYR A 483 -16.55 12.95 -1.06
CA TYR A 483 -16.66 13.21 0.37
C TYR A 483 -18.05 13.73 0.80
N ARG A 484 -18.74 14.50 -0.07
CA ARG A 484 -20.11 14.98 0.17
C ARG A 484 -21.14 13.86 0.20
N ASN A 485 -21.03 12.89 -0.71
CA ASN A 485 -22.12 11.96 -1.02
C ASN A 485 -21.89 10.55 -0.46
N ARG A 486 -20.64 10.13 -0.26
CA ARG A 486 -20.28 8.74 0.12
C ARG A 486 -20.90 8.23 1.42
N ASP A 487 -21.26 9.13 2.34
CA ASP A 487 -21.82 8.79 3.65
C ASP A 487 -23.37 8.80 3.66
N VAL A 488 -23.99 9.25 2.58
CA VAL A 488 -25.45 9.27 2.35
C VAL A 488 -26.01 7.84 2.24
N PRO A 489 -27.12 7.48 2.93
CA PRO A 489 -27.71 6.13 2.87
C PRO A 489 -28.13 5.70 1.47
N GLU A 490 -28.73 6.61 0.69
CA GLU A 490 -29.26 6.38 -0.65
C GLU A 490 -28.14 5.92 -1.60
N TYR A 491 -26.98 6.58 -1.57
CA TYR A 491 -25.79 6.16 -2.33
C TYR A 491 -25.35 4.73 -1.98
N LYS A 492 -25.32 4.39 -0.68
CA LYS A 492 -24.93 3.04 -0.21
C LYS A 492 -25.93 1.99 -0.66
N GLN A 493 -27.23 2.28 -0.56
CA GLN A 493 -28.30 1.41 -1.02
C GLN A 493 -28.21 1.14 -2.53
N GLU A 494 -28.05 2.19 -3.33
CA GLU A 494 -28.05 2.11 -4.79
C GLU A 494 -26.81 1.41 -5.34
N LEU A 495 -25.62 1.71 -4.81
CA LEU A 495 -24.40 0.97 -5.13
C LEU A 495 -24.54 -0.53 -4.78
N GLY A 496 -25.14 -0.83 -3.63
CA GLY A 496 -25.39 -2.21 -3.21
C GLY A 496 -26.37 -2.96 -4.13
N ASN A 497 -27.46 -2.31 -4.51
CA ASN A 497 -28.42 -2.85 -5.48
C ASN A 497 -27.78 -3.04 -6.87
N ALA A 498 -26.92 -2.12 -7.31
CA ALA A 498 -26.17 -2.26 -8.55
C ALA A 498 -25.24 -3.50 -8.52
N ILE A 499 -24.48 -3.68 -7.43
CA ILE A 499 -23.60 -4.85 -7.24
C ILE A 499 -24.37 -6.17 -7.19
N VAL A 500 -25.59 -6.21 -6.62
CA VAL A 500 -26.46 -7.40 -6.70
C VAL A 500 -26.78 -7.74 -8.16
N ASN A 501 -27.13 -6.75 -8.98
CA ASN A 501 -27.45 -6.97 -10.39
C ASN A 501 -26.21 -7.41 -11.20
N PHE A 502 -25.05 -6.76 -11.00
CA PHE A 502 -23.80 -7.20 -11.64
C PHE A 502 -23.42 -8.62 -11.21
N SER A 503 -23.59 -8.97 -9.93
CA SER A 503 -23.35 -10.33 -9.42
C SER A 503 -24.26 -11.39 -10.05
N ARG A 504 -25.37 -10.99 -10.67
CA ARG A 504 -26.31 -11.87 -11.38
C ARG A 504 -25.96 -12.07 -12.85
N VAL A 505 -25.24 -11.12 -13.45
CA VAL A 505 -24.92 -11.08 -14.89
C VAL A 505 -23.49 -11.55 -15.17
N VAL A 506 -22.53 -11.13 -14.34
CA VAL A 506 -21.11 -11.46 -14.49
C VAL A 506 -20.89 -12.94 -14.12
N PRO A 507 -20.31 -13.77 -15.00
CA PRO A 507 -19.93 -15.14 -14.67
C PRO A 507 -18.71 -15.16 -13.73
N ASP A 508 -18.56 -16.24 -12.97
CA ASP A 508 -17.38 -16.54 -12.16
C ASP A 508 -16.96 -15.39 -11.20
N GLY A 509 -15.78 -14.80 -11.40
CA GLY A 509 -15.18 -13.78 -10.55
C GLY A 509 -15.60 -12.33 -10.84
N LEU A 510 -16.06 -11.64 -9.80
CA LEU A 510 -16.35 -10.22 -9.79
C LEU A 510 -15.40 -9.48 -8.82
N LEU A 511 -14.59 -8.56 -9.31
CA LEU A 511 -13.70 -7.73 -8.47
C LEU A 511 -14.35 -6.37 -8.26
N VAL A 512 -14.50 -5.92 -7.01
CA VAL A 512 -15.15 -4.65 -6.66
C VAL A 512 -14.18 -3.79 -5.86
N PHE A 513 -13.66 -2.73 -6.49
CA PHE A 513 -12.68 -1.84 -5.88
C PHE A 513 -13.33 -0.57 -5.33
N PHE A 514 -12.98 -0.25 -4.09
CA PHE A 514 -13.36 0.97 -3.39
C PHE A 514 -12.24 2.02 -3.36
N PRO A 515 -12.59 3.32 -3.38
CA PRO A 515 -11.65 4.42 -3.12
C PRO A 515 -10.86 4.32 -1.81
N SER A 516 -11.40 3.66 -0.78
CA SER A 516 -10.75 3.50 0.52
C SER A 516 -11.39 2.38 1.35
N TYR A 517 -10.63 1.82 2.28
CA TYR A 517 -11.14 0.89 3.30
C TYR A 517 -12.31 1.49 4.11
N TYR A 518 -12.27 2.79 4.43
CA TYR A 518 -13.37 3.46 5.14
C TYR A 518 -14.70 3.30 4.38
N LEU A 519 -14.69 3.55 3.07
CA LEU A 519 -15.92 3.47 2.27
C LEU A 519 -16.38 2.02 2.10
N MET A 520 -15.44 1.09 1.85
CA MET A 520 -15.74 -0.34 1.79
C MET A 520 -16.40 -0.84 3.08
N ASP A 521 -15.80 -0.57 4.24
CA ASP A 521 -16.32 -0.98 5.54
C ASP A 521 -17.72 -0.39 5.80
N ARG A 522 -17.93 0.89 5.47
CA ARG A 522 -19.23 1.58 5.63
C ARG A 522 -20.32 1.02 4.73
N CYS A 523 -20.01 0.76 3.46
CA CYS A 523 -20.95 0.15 2.52
C CYS A 523 -21.31 -1.27 2.94
N ILE A 524 -20.31 -2.12 3.24
CA ILE A 524 -20.53 -3.51 3.67
C ILE A 524 -21.29 -3.58 5.01
N ALA A 525 -21.00 -2.70 5.97
CA ALA A 525 -21.75 -2.62 7.21
C ALA A 525 -23.23 -2.26 6.98
N PHE A 526 -23.50 -1.28 6.11
CA PHE A 526 -24.86 -0.90 5.72
C PHE A 526 -25.59 -2.03 4.98
N TRP A 527 -24.93 -2.75 4.08
CA TRP A 527 -25.53 -3.88 3.34
C TRP A 527 -25.84 -5.10 4.20
N LYS A 528 -25.17 -5.24 5.35
CA LYS A 528 -25.40 -6.28 6.36
C LYS A 528 -26.45 -5.89 7.39
N ASP A 529 -26.90 -4.64 7.41
CA ASP A 529 -27.87 -4.18 8.39
C ASP A 529 -29.26 -4.76 8.08
N GLY A 530 -29.77 -5.57 9.01
CA GLY A 530 -31.08 -6.21 8.95
C GLY A 530 -32.14 -5.51 9.82
N SER A 531 -31.92 -4.26 10.22
CA SER A 531 -32.82 -3.52 11.13
C SER A 531 -34.23 -3.29 10.54
N HIS A 532 -34.37 -3.22 9.21
CA HIS A 532 -35.66 -3.12 8.53
C HIS A 532 -36.18 -4.50 8.12
N ARG A 533 -36.74 -5.25 9.08
CA ARG A 533 -37.16 -6.65 8.87
C ARG A 533 -38.47 -6.77 8.09
N ASN A 534 -38.35 -7.30 6.86
CA ASN A 534 -39.35 -8.11 6.15
C ASN A 534 -38.80 -8.67 4.81
N SER A 535 -37.63 -8.23 4.37
CA SER A 535 -36.94 -8.71 3.17
C SER A 535 -35.49 -9.12 3.46
N MET A 536 -34.85 -9.82 2.51
CA MET A 536 -33.42 -10.12 2.59
C MET A 536 -32.56 -8.86 2.48
N THR A 537 -31.50 -8.78 3.28
CA THR A 537 -30.50 -7.72 3.17
C THR A 537 -29.78 -7.74 1.81
N ILE A 538 -29.19 -6.60 1.44
CA ILE A 538 -28.36 -6.49 0.22
C ILE A 538 -27.21 -7.50 0.27
N TRP A 539 -26.56 -7.65 1.44
CA TRP A 539 -25.45 -8.59 1.61
C TRP A 539 -25.88 -10.04 1.39
N GLU A 540 -27.03 -10.47 1.94
CA GLU A 540 -27.53 -11.82 1.71
C GLU A 540 -27.95 -12.07 0.26
N ARG A 541 -28.46 -11.04 -0.44
CA ARG A 541 -28.74 -11.11 -1.89
C ARG A 541 -27.45 -11.30 -2.70
N ILE A 542 -26.37 -10.62 -2.33
CA ILE A 542 -25.03 -10.86 -2.93
C ILE A 542 -24.58 -12.30 -2.63
N CYS A 543 -24.61 -12.74 -1.37
CA CYS A 543 -24.19 -14.09 -0.95
C CYS A 543 -24.93 -15.23 -1.68
N LYS A 544 -26.20 -15.05 -2.05
CA LYS A 544 -26.96 -16.03 -2.85
C LYS A 544 -26.49 -16.12 -4.30
N LEU A 545 -25.88 -15.06 -4.85
CA LEU A 545 -25.42 -15.00 -6.23
C LEU A 545 -23.93 -15.32 -6.36
N LYS A 546 -23.08 -14.76 -5.48
CA LYS A 546 -21.63 -14.95 -5.45
C LYS A 546 -21.10 -15.01 -4.02
N LYS A 547 -20.09 -15.84 -3.80
CA LYS A 547 -19.44 -15.99 -2.48
C LYS A 547 -18.51 -14.80 -2.20
N PRO A 548 -18.72 -14.01 -1.13
CA PRO A 548 -17.90 -12.83 -0.88
C PRO A 548 -16.56 -13.15 -0.20
N VAL A 549 -15.55 -12.39 -0.57
CA VAL A 549 -14.23 -12.23 0.08
C VAL A 549 -14.00 -10.73 0.28
N ILE A 550 -13.35 -10.35 1.37
CA ILE A 550 -13.04 -8.94 1.70
C ILE A 550 -11.53 -8.83 1.91
N GLU A 551 -10.91 -7.81 1.32
CA GLU A 551 -9.49 -7.53 1.48
C GLU A 551 -9.15 -7.22 2.96
N PRO A 552 -8.24 -7.98 3.60
CA PRO A 552 -7.79 -7.69 4.95
C PRO A 552 -6.83 -6.49 4.96
N LYS A 553 -6.99 -5.61 5.96
CA LYS A 553 -6.06 -4.49 6.19
C LYS A 553 -4.66 -4.95 6.60
N ASP A 554 -4.56 -6.10 7.26
CA ASP A 554 -3.29 -6.72 7.61
C ASP A 554 -2.78 -7.57 6.44
N SER A 555 -1.57 -7.25 5.96
CA SER A 555 -0.89 -7.98 4.90
C SER A 555 -0.55 -9.42 5.28
N SER A 556 -0.46 -9.75 6.57
CA SER A 556 -0.22 -11.14 7.03
C SER A 556 -1.38 -12.09 6.71
N LEU A 557 -2.61 -11.58 6.70
CA LEU A 557 -3.84 -12.33 6.43
C LEU A 557 -4.16 -12.41 4.93
N PHE A 558 -3.50 -11.60 4.11
CA PHE A 558 -3.78 -11.48 2.68
C PHE A 558 -3.64 -12.79 1.89
N PRO A 559 -2.60 -13.63 2.10
CA PRO A 559 -2.49 -14.93 1.39
C PRO A 559 -3.66 -15.88 1.69
N ALA A 560 -4.20 -15.85 2.91
CA ALA A 560 -5.35 -16.66 3.29
C ALA A 560 -6.64 -16.20 2.59
N ALA A 561 -6.83 -14.87 2.43
CA ALA A 561 -7.95 -14.31 1.68
C ALA A 561 -7.91 -14.67 0.18
N MET A 562 -6.72 -14.65 -0.43
CA MET A 562 -6.54 -15.09 -1.82
C MET A 562 -6.86 -16.57 -2.01
N LEU A 563 -6.39 -17.43 -1.10
CA LEU A 563 -6.67 -18.86 -1.13
C LEU A 563 -8.15 -19.19 -0.88
N ASP A 564 -8.84 -18.43 -0.04
CA ASP A 564 -10.29 -18.49 0.15
C ASP A 564 -11.05 -18.07 -1.14
N PHE A 565 -10.62 -17.00 -1.81
CA PHE A 565 -11.19 -16.58 -3.09
C PHE A 565 -11.04 -17.65 -4.18
N SER A 566 -9.85 -18.21 -4.36
CA SER A 566 -9.60 -19.28 -5.34
C SER A 566 -10.48 -20.51 -5.07
N LYS A 567 -10.61 -20.95 -3.81
CA LYS A 567 -11.51 -22.04 -3.43
C LYS A 567 -12.99 -21.72 -3.69
N LYS A 568 -13.40 -20.47 -3.47
CA LYS A 568 -14.78 -20.01 -3.71
C LYS A 568 -15.13 -19.91 -5.20
N LEU A 569 -14.16 -19.62 -6.07
CA LEU A 569 -14.34 -19.65 -7.54
C LEU A 569 -14.50 -21.07 -8.08
N GLN A 570 -13.81 -22.05 -7.50
CA GLN A 570 -13.87 -23.46 -7.93
C GLN A 570 -15.19 -24.14 -7.56
N ASP A 571 -15.96 -23.58 -6.62
CA ASP A 571 -17.22 -24.16 -6.17
C ASP A 571 -18.36 -23.89 -7.18
N ARG A 572 -18.78 -24.95 -7.87
CA ARG A 572 -19.83 -24.93 -8.90
C ARG A 572 -21.27 -24.83 -8.36
N SER A 573 -21.48 -24.80 -7.03
CA SER A 573 -22.82 -24.66 -6.42
C SER A 573 -23.40 -23.23 -6.51
N ILE A 574 -22.56 -22.24 -6.76
CA ILE A 574 -22.90 -20.81 -6.87
C ILE A 574 -22.24 -20.25 -8.14
N SER A 575 -22.69 -19.10 -8.66
CA SER A 575 -22.17 -18.51 -9.92
C SER A 575 -20.71 -18.00 -9.85
N GLY A 576 -19.96 -18.33 -8.80
CA GLY A 576 -18.60 -17.88 -8.53
C GLY A 576 -18.47 -17.01 -7.27
N ALA A 577 -17.49 -16.12 -7.27
CA ALA A 577 -17.06 -15.36 -6.10
C ALA A 577 -16.97 -13.85 -6.38
N VAL A 578 -17.11 -13.04 -5.34
CA VAL A 578 -16.94 -11.59 -5.40
C VAL A 578 -15.86 -11.15 -4.41
N PHE A 579 -14.86 -10.40 -4.89
CA PHE A 579 -13.78 -9.87 -4.06
C PHE A 579 -14.00 -8.36 -3.85
N PHE A 580 -14.30 -7.97 -2.62
CA PHE A 580 -14.33 -6.57 -2.21
C PHE A 580 -12.93 -6.11 -1.80
N ALA A 581 -12.41 -5.12 -2.52
CA ALA A 581 -11.04 -4.67 -2.47
C ALA A 581 -10.95 -3.14 -2.46
N VAL A 582 -9.75 -2.60 -2.30
CA VAL A 582 -9.48 -1.17 -2.27
C VAL A 582 -8.47 -0.79 -3.36
N CYS A 583 -8.69 0.33 -4.06
CA CYS A 583 -7.70 0.89 -4.99
C CYS A 583 -6.43 1.27 -4.21
N ARG A 584 -5.23 0.95 -4.72
CA ARG A 584 -3.96 0.98 -3.97
C ARG A 584 -3.86 -0.07 -2.84
N GLY A 585 -4.81 -1.01 -2.77
CA GLY A 585 -4.75 -2.21 -1.95
C GLY A 585 -3.95 -3.34 -2.61
N LYS A 586 -3.69 -4.41 -1.86
CA LYS A 586 -2.93 -5.59 -2.30
C LYS A 586 -3.60 -6.35 -3.44
N VAL A 587 -4.93 -6.33 -3.54
CA VAL A 587 -5.65 -6.89 -4.69
C VAL A 587 -5.34 -6.11 -5.98
N SER A 588 -5.11 -4.80 -5.88
CA SER A 588 -4.78 -3.95 -7.04
C SER A 588 -3.29 -3.97 -7.42
N GLU A 589 -2.41 -4.52 -6.58
CA GLU A 589 -0.96 -4.58 -6.79
C GLU A 589 -0.47 -6.00 -7.10
N GLY A 590 0.28 -6.19 -8.20
CA GLY A 590 1.18 -7.35 -8.36
C GLY A 590 0.56 -8.76 -8.37
N LEU A 591 -0.75 -8.88 -8.61
CA LEU A 591 -1.46 -10.16 -8.67
C LEU A 591 -2.13 -10.40 -10.02
N ASP A 592 -2.10 -11.66 -10.43
CA ASP A 592 -2.75 -12.15 -11.64
C ASP A 592 -4.09 -12.82 -11.31
N PHE A 593 -5.14 -12.24 -11.90
CA PHE A 593 -6.50 -12.73 -11.93
C PHE A 593 -6.76 -13.07 -13.39
N ALA A 594 -6.46 -14.31 -13.78
CA ALA A 594 -6.69 -14.82 -15.13
C ALA A 594 -8.11 -15.37 -15.27
N ASP A 595 -8.65 -15.28 -16.48
CA ASP A 595 -9.88 -15.95 -16.88
C ASP A 595 -11.05 -15.75 -15.90
N GLY A 596 -11.59 -16.87 -15.39
CA GLY A 596 -12.73 -16.89 -14.47
C GLY A 596 -12.48 -16.14 -13.17
N ALA A 597 -11.23 -15.86 -12.79
CA ALA A 597 -10.93 -15.10 -11.57
C ALA A 597 -11.18 -13.59 -11.70
N GLY A 598 -11.24 -13.06 -12.94
CA GLY A 598 -11.24 -11.61 -13.20
C GLY A 598 -12.30 -11.11 -14.19
N ARG A 599 -13.36 -11.89 -14.48
CA ARG A 599 -14.33 -11.63 -15.57
C ARG A 599 -14.96 -10.24 -15.56
N ALA A 600 -15.13 -9.59 -14.41
CA ALA A 600 -15.41 -8.15 -14.37
C ALA A 600 -14.74 -7.41 -13.21
N VAL A 601 -14.43 -6.14 -13.47
CA VAL A 601 -13.93 -5.16 -12.51
C VAL A 601 -14.94 -4.03 -12.35
N VAL A 602 -15.39 -3.78 -11.12
CA VAL A 602 -16.22 -2.63 -10.75
C VAL A 602 -15.36 -1.60 -10.02
N ILE A 603 -15.29 -0.39 -10.55
CA ILE A 603 -14.68 0.78 -9.90
C ILE A 603 -15.79 1.61 -9.27
N THR A 604 -15.90 1.57 -7.95
CA THR A 604 -16.99 2.27 -7.21
C THR A 604 -16.72 3.75 -6.95
N GLY A 605 -15.68 4.32 -7.56
CA GLY A 605 -15.38 5.75 -7.51
C GLY A 605 -13.89 6.08 -7.64
N LEU A 606 -13.59 7.39 -7.66
CA LEU A 606 -12.23 7.90 -7.83
C LEU A 606 -11.42 7.87 -6.51
N PRO A 607 -10.25 7.18 -6.44
CA PRO A 607 -9.45 6.99 -5.24
C PRO A 607 -8.55 8.18 -4.92
N TYR A 608 -9.17 9.34 -4.69
CA TYR A 608 -8.49 10.55 -4.26
C TYR A 608 -7.94 10.41 -2.83
N ALA A 609 -6.67 10.78 -2.63
CA ALA A 609 -6.09 10.98 -1.31
C ALA A 609 -6.80 12.13 -0.56
N ARG A 610 -6.60 12.27 0.75
CA ARG A 610 -7.23 13.38 1.50
C ARG A 610 -6.49 14.68 1.19
N VAL A 611 -7.19 15.71 0.73
CA VAL A 611 -6.62 17.06 0.50
C VAL A 611 -6.05 17.68 1.78
N THR A 612 -6.61 17.34 2.94
CA THR A 612 -6.17 17.78 4.27
C THR A 612 -4.97 17.00 4.80
N ASP A 613 -4.48 15.99 4.07
CA ASP A 613 -3.25 15.29 4.43
C ASP A 613 -2.05 16.23 4.18
N PRO A 614 -1.19 16.51 5.19
CA PRO A 614 -0.11 17.48 5.02
C PRO A 614 0.83 17.15 3.86
N LYS A 615 1.15 15.87 3.63
CA LYS A 615 2.08 15.48 2.55
C LYS A 615 1.45 15.73 1.18
N ILE A 616 0.14 15.49 1.04
CA ILE A 616 -0.62 15.79 -0.20
C ILE A 616 -0.74 17.31 -0.41
N LYS A 617 -1.11 18.05 0.64
CA LYS A 617 -1.22 19.52 0.58
C LYS A 617 0.10 20.16 0.15
N LEU A 618 1.19 19.86 0.86
CA LEU A 618 2.51 20.44 0.60
C LEU A 618 3.11 20.03 -0.74
N LYS A 619 2.86 18.79 -1.22
CA LYS A 619 3.26 18.37 -2.57
C LYS A 619 2.56 19.19 -3.67
N ARG A 620 1.27 19.52 -3.47
CA ARG A 620 0.51 20.35 -4.41
C ARG A 620 1.03 21.78 -4.42
N GLU A 621 1.19 22.39 -3.24
CA GLU A 621 1.75 23.73 -3.06
C GLU A 621 3.15 23.82 -3.69
N PHE A 622 4.02 22.82 -3.46
CA PHE A 622 5.34 22.73 -4.09
C PHE A 622 5.29 22.72 -5.62
N LEU A 623 4.38 21.94 -6.23
CA LEU A 623 4.22 21.91 -7.70
C LEU A 623 3.67 23.23 -8.24
N ASP A 624 2.72 23.84 -7.54
CA ASP A 624 2.13 25.13 -7.92
C ASP A 624 3.17 26.27 -7.81
N GLU A 625 4.07 26.24 -6.81
CA GLU A 625 5.23 27.15 -6.69
C GLU A 625 6.24 26.96 -7.83
N GLN A 626 6.66 25.72 -8.10
CA GLN A 626 7.58 25.40 -9.21
C GLN A 626 7.02 25.82 -10.57
N SER A 627 5.69 25.84 -10.71
CA SER A 627 5.02 26.26 -11.94
C SER A 627 5.13 27.76 -12.22
N GLN A 628 5.33 28.59 -11.19
CA GLN A 628 5.48 30.05 -11.33
C GLN A 628 6.92 30.47 -11.68
N VAL A 629 7.90 29.63 -11.38
CA VAL A 629 9.35 29.89 -11.62
C VAL A 629 9.80 29.39 -13.00
N SER A 630 8.99 28.59 -13.68
CA SER A 630 9.34 27.96 -14.95
C SER A 630 9.09 28.88 -16.15
N ASP A 631 10.15 29.33 -16.81
CA ASP A 631 10.07 30.14 -18.03
C ASP A 631 9.24 29.45 -19.15
N VAL A 632 8.50 30.26 -19.91
CA VAL A 632 7.29 29.93 -20.71
C VAL A 632 7.52 28.95 -21.90
N LYS A 633 8.70 28.32 -22.03
CA LYS A 633 9.12 27.54 -23.21
C LYS A 633 8.91 26.01 -23.14
N ARG A 634 8.34 25.45 -22.07
CA ARG A 634 7.98 24.02 -22.02
C ARG A 634 6.47 23.81 -22.03
N SER A 635 5.98 23.05 -23.00
CA SER A 635 4.57 22.70 -23.17
C SER A 635 4.04 21.89 -21.97
N THR A 636 3.02 22.44 -21.32
CA THR A 636 2.33 21.91 -20.11
C THR A 636 3.24 21.78 -18.88
N ILE A 637 2.99 22.61 -17.86
CA ILE A 637 3.63 22.48 -16.55
C ILE A 637 2.69 21.70 -15.61
N LEU A 638 3.21 20.70 -14.91
CA LEU A 638 2.47 19.89 -13.94
C LEU A 638 2.10 20.69 -12.69
N SER A 639 0.87 21.24 -12.66
CA SER A 639 0.30 21.84 -11.46
C SER A 639 -0.06 20.80 -10.38
N GLY A 640 -0.19 21.24 -9.14
CA GLY A 640 -0.61 20.41 -8.02
C GLY A 640 -2.02 19.84 -8.18
N SER A 641 -2.93 20.54 -8.89
CA SER A 641 -4.27 20.01 -9.18
C SER A 641 -4.24 18.91 -10.26
N MET A 642 -3.39 19.06 -11.29
CA MET A 642 -3.19 18.04 -12.32
C MET A 642 -2.57 16.77 -11.71
N TRP A 643 -1.46 16.90 -10.99
CA TRP A 643 -0.80 15.79 -10.28
C TRP A 643 -1.79 15.01 -9.39
N TYR A 644 -2.54 15.72 -8.54
CA TYR A 644 -3.51 15.12 -7.63
C TYR A 644 -4.64 14.36 -8.34
N SER A 645 -5.05 14.77 -9.55
CA SER A 645 -6.03 14.04 -10.36
C SER A 645 -5.43 12.85 -11.10
N GLN A 646 -4.18 12.95 -11.56
CA GLN A 646 -3.46 11.85 -12.20
C GLN A 646 -3.13 10.73 -11.21
N GLU A 647 -2.80 11.07 -9.97
CA GLU A 647 -2.62 10.13 -8.86
C GLU A 647 -3.86 9.24 -8.64
N ALA A 648 -5.06 9.82 -8.67
CA ALA A 648 -6.30 9.05 -8.59
C ALA A 648 -6.49 8.16 -9.83
N ALA A 649 -6.18 8.66 -11.03
CA ALA A 649 -6.31 7.92 -12.28
C ALA A 649 -5.33 6.72 -12.39
N ARG A 650 -4.06 6.88 -11.98
CA ARG A 650 -3.07 5.77 -11.94
C ARG A 650 -3.59 4.59 -11.12
N ALA A 651 -4.17 4.85 -9.96
CA ALA A 651 -4.74 3.82 -9.09
C ALA A 651 -5.99 3.15 -9.68
N VAL A 652 -6.78 3.85 -10.51
CA VAL A 652 -7.88 3.24 -11.30
C VAL A 652 -7.32 2.36 -12.42
N ASN A 653 -6.32 2.85 -13.18
CA ASN A 653 -5.67 2.10 -14.25
C ASN A 653 -5.05 0.78 -13.73
N GLN A 654 -4.42 0.79 -12.55
CA GLN A 654 -3.90 -0.42 -11.88
C GLN A 654 -4.97 -1.45 -11.50
N ALA A 655 -6.19 -1.01 -11.15
CA ALA A 655 -7.30 -1.88 -10.79
C ALA A 655 -8.01 -2.47 -12.02
N ILE A 656 -8.22 -1.67 -13.07
CA ILE A 656 -8.87 -2.14 -14.32
C ILE A 656 -7.94 -3.00 -15.17
N GLY A 657 -6.62 -2.81 -15.09
CA GLY A 657 -5.60 -3.71 -15.68
C GLY A 657 -5.59 -5.13 -15.12
N ARG A 658 -6.53 -5.51 -14.25
CA ARG A 658 -6.69 -6.86 -13.71
C ARG A 658 -7.62 -7.75 -14.54
N VAL A 659 -8.39 -7.19 -15.47
CA VAL A 659 -9.51 -7.84 -16.19
C VAL A 659 -9.13 -8.65 -17.45
N ILE A 660 -7.97 -8.38 -18.06
CA ILE A 660 -7.50 -9.09 -19.27
C ILE A 660 -6.04 -9.51 -19.09
N ARG A 661 -5.75 -10.81 -19.25
CA ARG A 661 -4.42 -11.41 -19.03
C ARG A 661 -3.75 -12.06 -20.23
N HIS A 662 -4.48 -12.35 -21.31
CA HIS A 662 -3.91 -12.84 -22.57
C HIS A 662 -4.82 -12.53 -23.76
N ARG A 663 -4.31 -12.77 -24.99
CA ARG A 663 -5.05 -12.53 -26.24
C ARG A 663 -6.41 -13.27 -26.34
N HIS A 664 -6.58 -14.37 -25.62
CA HIS A 664 -7.82 -15.18 -25.60
C HIS A 664 -8.73 -14.88 -24.41
N ASP A 665 -8.41 -13.85 -23.61
CA ASP A 665 -9.17 -13.49 -22.41
C ASP A 665 -10.27 -12.46 -22.75
N TYR A 666 -11.31 -12.35 -21.92
CA TYR A 666 -12.40 -11.39 -22.11
C TYR A 666 -13.02 -10.98 -20.77
N GLY A 667 -13.51 -9.74 -20.69
CA GLY A 667 -14.12 -9.24 -19.47
C GLY A 667 -14.68 -7.82 -19.55
N ALA A 668 -15.26 -7.37 -18.43
CA ALA A 668 -15.99 -6.10 -18.35
C ALA A 668 -15.40 -5.15 -17.30
N ILE A 669 -15.31 -3.86 -17.65
CA ILE A 669 -14.94 -2.76 -16.75
C ILE A 669 -16.17 -1.88 -16.51
N ILE A 670 -16.60 -1.78 -15.26
CA ILE A 670 -17.82 -1.07 -14.85
C ILE A 670 -17.42 0.11 -13.95
N PHE A 671 -17.57 1.33 -14.43
CA PHE A 671 -17.28 2.56 -13.70
C PHE A 671 -18.54 3.10 -13.01
N CYS A 672 -18.72 2.79 -11.72
CA CYS A 672 -19.89 3.15 -10.92
C CYS A 672 -19.73 4.51 -10.22
N ASP A 673 -19.44 5.56 -10.99
CA ASP A 673 -19.37 6.94 -10.49
C ASP A 673 -19.59 7.94 -11.64
N ASP A 674 -20.50 8.91 -11.45
CA ASP A 674 -20.87 9.94 -12.45
C ASP A 674 -19.67 10.75 -12.97
N ARG A 675 -18.63 10.94 -12.16
CA ARG A 675 -17.45 11.72 -12.58
C ARG A 675 -16.68 11.06 -13.73
N PHE A 676 -16.87 9.77 -14.00
CA PHE A 676 -16.30 9.12 -15.19
C PHE A 676 -16.99 9.50 -16.50
N GLU A 677 -18.14 10.18 -16.49
CA GLU A 677 -18.73 10.79 -17.70
C GLU A 677 -17.96 12.02 -18.17
N GLN A 678 -17.17 12.65 -17.29
CA GLN A 678 -16.41 13.84 -17.63
C GLN A 678 -15.26 13.52 -18.59
N PRO A 679 -15.12 14.21 -19.75
CA PRO A 679 -14.01 13.99 -20.68
C PRO A 679 -12.63 14.13 -20.03
N SER A 680 -12.51 14.99 -19.02
CA SER A 680 -11.29 15.22 -18.24
C SER A 680 -10.88 14.05 -17.34
N GLN A 681 -11.77 13.09 -17.06
CA GLN A 681 -11.42 11.83 -16.38
C GLN A 681 -11.19 10.71 -17.40
N GLN A 682 -12.01 10.63 -18.46
CA GLN A 682 -11.83 9.64 -19.53
C GLN A 682 -10.48 9.77 -20.23
N SER A 683 -9.99 10.99 -20.44
CA SER A 683 -8.65 11.25 -21.00
C SER A 683 -7.49 10.75 -20.12
N LYS A 684 -7.74 10.36 -18.86
CA LYS A 684 -6.73 9.78 -17.94
C LYS A 684 -6.79 8.25 -17.83
N ILE A 685 -7.85 7.62 -18.35
CA ILE A 685 -7.93 6.15 -18.46
C ILE A 685 -6.83 5.67 -19.43
N SER A 686 -6.29 4.46 -19.28
CA SER A 686 -5.31 3.91 -20.24
C SER A 686 -5.83 3.92 -21.69
N LEU A 687 -4.97 4.29 -22.65
CA LEU A 687 -5.34 4.53 -24.05
C LEU A 687 -6.08 3.35 -24.69
N TRP A 688 -5.67 2.11 -24.38
CA TRP A 688 -6.27 0.89 -24.92
C TRP A 688 -7.72 0.63 -24.45
N ILE A 689 -8.20 1.32 -23.40
CA ILE A 689 -9.56 1.18 -22.87
C ILE A 689 -10.46 2.30 -23.41
N ARG A 690 -9.92 3.52 -23.61
CA ARG A 690 -10.70 4.73 -23.96
C ARG A 690 -11.71 4.50 -25.12
N PRO A 691 -11.36 3.84 -26.25
CA PRO A 691 -12.30 3.64 -27.37
C PRO A 691 -13.53 2.78 -27.01
N TYR A 692 -13.46 2.00 -25.94
CA TYR A 692 -14.50 1.07 -25.52
C TYR A 692 -15.42 1.66 -24.44
N VAL A 693 -15.08 2.81 -23.84
CA VAL A 693 -15.83 3.41 -22.74
C VAL A 693 -17.13 4.02 -23.26
N LYS A 694 -18.26 3.43 -22.86
CA LYS A 694 -19.61 3.94 -23.17
C LYS A 694 -20.27 4.56 -21.94
N CYS A 695 -20.83 5.75 -22.06
CA CYS A 695 -21.71 6.34 -21.04
C CYS A 695 -23.16 5.92 -21.32
N TYR A 696 -23.84 5.33 -20.33
CA TYR A 696 -25.22 4.89 -20.48
C TYR A 696 -26.18 5.85 -19.75
N PRO A 697 -27.15 6.46 -20.45
CA PRO A 697 -28.09 7.40 -19.82
C PRO A 697 -29.08 6.71 -18.87
N ARG A 698 -29.27 5.38 -18.98
CA ARG A 698 -30.22 4.61 -18.17
C ARG A 698 -29.58 3.33 -17.66
N TYR A 699 -29.73 3.07 -16.35
CA TYR A 699 -29.21 1.87 -15.71
C TYR A 699 -29.69 0.53 -16.35
N GLY A 700 -30.91 0.49 -16.89
CA GLY A 700 -31.44 -0.71 -17.56
C GLY A 700 -30.66 -1.11 -18.81
N GLU A 701 -30.11 -0.13 -19.54
CA GLU A 701 -29.31 -0.36 -20.76
C GLU A 701 -27.96 -0.99 -20.42
N VAL A 702 -27.32 -0.54 -19.33
CA VAL A 702 -26.09 -1.12 -18.77
C VAL A 702 -26.25 -2.63 -18.57
N ILE A 703 -27.30 -3.04 -17.85
CA ILE A 703 -27.54 -4.45 -17.51
C ILE A 703 -27.89 -5.28 -18.76
N SER A 704 -28.65 -4.71 -19.70
CA SER A 704 -29.00 -5.36 -20.96
C SER A 704 -27.76 -5.62 -21.84
N ASP A 705 -26.89 -4.63 -22.00
CA ASP A 705 -25.69 -4.75 -22.83
C ASP A 705 -24.59 -5.60 -22.18
N LEU A 706 -24.39 -5.47 -20.86
CA LEU A 706 -23.47 -6.31 -20.10
C LEU A 706 -23.88 -7.80 -20.17
N ALA A 707 -25.18 -8.10 -20.10
CA ALA A 707 -25.69 -9.46 -20.23
C ALA A 707 -25.56 -9.99 -21.67
N ARG A 708 -25.75 -9.12 -22.68
CA ARG A 708 -25.50 -9.45 -24.09
C ARG A 708 -24.04 -9.82 -24.32
N PHE A 709 -23.11 -9.00 -23.83
CA PHE A 709 -21.66 -9.21 -23.92
C PHE A 709 -21.25 -10.59 -23.34
N PHE A 710 -21.55 -10.87 -22.08
CA PHE A 710 -21.17 -12.15 -21.47
C PHE A 710 -21.85 -13.36 -22.09
N ARG A 711 -23.03 -13.21 -22.70
CA ARG A 711 -23.69 -14.30 -23.44
C ARG A 711 -23.00 -14.59 -24.77
N ILE A 712 -22.50 -13.57 -25.47
CA ILE A 712 -21.79 -13.71 -26.74
C ILE A 712 -20.40 -14.30 -26.48
N GLU A 713 -19.59 -13.66 -25.63
CA GLU A 713 -18.18 -14.05 -25.47
C GLU A 713 -18.00 -15.39 -24.77
N ARG A 714 -18.96 -15.83 -23.94
CA ARG A 714 -18.99 -17.21 -23.41
C ARG A 714 -19.15 -18.27 -24.50
N SER A 715 -19.76 -17.93 -25.64
CA SER A 715 -19.88 -18.82 -26.81
C SER A 715 -18.62 -18.79 -27.67
N ASN A 716 -17.96 -17.63 -27.79
CA ASN A 716 -16.73 -17.45 -28.56
C ASN A 716 -15.50 -18.06 -27.87
N PHE A 717 -15.44 -18.00 -26.53
CA PHE A 717 -14.31 -18.43 -25.71
C PHE A 717 -14.74 -19.44 -24.64
N PRO A 718 -15.06 -20.70 -25.02
CA PRO A 718 -15.42 -21.75 -24.08
C PRO A 718 -14.22 -22.16 -23.20
N ALA A 719 -14.48 -22.37 -21.91
CA ALA A 719 -13.46 -22.63 -20.88
C ALA A 719 -12.59 -23.90 -21.09
N SER A 720 -12.91 -24.74 -22.07
CA SER A 720 -12.13 -25.94 -22.43
C SER A 720 -10.82 -25.63 -23.17
N LEU A 721 -10.63 -24.40 -23.68
CA LEU A 721 -9.42 -24.02 -24.43
C LEU A 721 -8.18 -23.74 -23.55
N VAL A 722 -8.31 -23.76 -22.22
CA VAL A 722 -7.28 -23.26 -21.27
C VAL A 722 -6.68 -24.37 -20.38
N THR A 723 -7.25 -25.58 -20.38
CA THR A 723 -7.00 -26.59 -19.33
C THR A 723 -5.63 -27.31 -19.36
N GLU A 724 -4.74 -27.05 -20.31
CA GLU A 724 -3.45 -27.76 -20.39
C GLU A 724 -2.26 -27.10 -19.66
N GLN A 725 -2.41 -25.90 -19.07
CA GLN A 725 -1.25 -25.17 -18.47
C GLN A 725 -1.36 -24.78 -16.98
N GLU A 726 -2.51 -24.94 -16.32
CA GLU A 726 -2.75 -24.32 -14.99
C GLU A 726 -2.45 -25.17 -13.74
N TYR A 727 -1.95 -26.40 -13.85
CA TYR A 727 -1.73 -27.25 -12.66
C TYR A 727 -0.54 -26.86 -11.77
N ASP A 728 0.33 -25.95 -12.20
CA ASP A 728 1.61 -25.66 -11.51
C ASP A 728 1.56 -24.43 -10.56
N ILE A 729 0.50 -23.61 -10.61
CA ILE A 729 0.46 -22.31 -9.92
C ILE A 729 0.22 -22.46 -8.40
N VAL A 730 -0.58 -23.44 -7.99
CA VAL A 730 -1.04 -23.62 -6.59
C VAL A 730 0.06 -24.19 -5.67
N SER A 731 1.14 -24.76 -6.20
CA SER A 731 2.20 -25.38 -5.39
C SER A 731 3.11 -24.36 -4.67
N THR A 732 3.06 -23.08 -5.07
CA THR A 732 4.07 -22.06 -4.70
C THR A 732 3.82 -21.32 -3.37
N LEU A 733 2.74 -21.60 -2.64
CA LEU A 733 2.33 -20.85 -1.44
C LEU A 733 2.45 -21.61 -0.10
N LEU A 734 3.08 -22.79 -0.09
CA LEU A 734 3.31 -23.57 1.14
C LEU A 734 4.79 -23.98 1.27
N PRO A 735 5.42 -23.78 2.44
CA PRO A 735 6.71 -24.40 2.72
C PRO A 735 6.52 -25.92 2.85
N LYS A 736 7.32 -26.71 2.12
CA LYS A 736 7.37 -28.17 2.28
C LYS A 736 7.87 -28.53 3.68
N VAL A 737 6.97 -28.96 4.55
CA VAL A 737 7.34 -29.57 5.84
C VAL A 737 7.98 -30.92 5.55
N SER A 738 9.27 -31.05 5.84
CA SER A 738 10.02 -32.30 5.68
C SER A 738 9.77 -33.20 6.88
N THR A 739 8.84 -34.14 6.77
CA THR A 739 8.76 -35.28 7.70
C THR A 739 9.86 -36.28 7.37
N LYS A 740 10.96 -36.22 8.10
CA LYS A 740 11.88 -37.34 8.31
C LYS A 740 11.80 -37.74 9.78
N ASP A 741 11.51 -39.01 10.03
CA ASP A 741 12.16 -39.89 11.01
C ASP A 741 11.23 -41.03 11.43
N ALA A 742 11.37 -42.17 10.74
CA ALA A 742 11.07 -43.51 11.23
C ALA A 742 11.92 -44.52 10.43
N PRO A 743 12.49 -45.57 11.06
CA PRO A 743 13.57 -46.36 10.47
C PRO A 743 13.10 -47.43 9.47
N SER A 744 14.02 -47.84 8.63
CA SER A 744 13.89 -48.96 7.69
C SER A 744 13.77 -50.33 8.39
N PRO A 745 13.09 -51.27 7.72
CA PRO A 745 13.54 -52.65 7.72
C PRO A 745 13.86 -53.16 6.30
N THR A 746 14.95 -53.90 6.26
CA THR A 746 15.50 -54.82 5.25
C THR A 746 14.55 -55.50 4.25
N ALA A 747 15.02 -55.54 2.99
CA ALA A 747 15.04 -56.67 2.04
C ALA A 747 13.76 -57.42 1.64
N GLY A 748 13.50 -57.49 0.32
CA GLY A 748 12.53 -58.42 -0.27
C GLY A 748 12.34 -58.22 -1.78
N ILE A 749 12.63 -59.25 -2.59
CA ILE A 749 12.46 -59.27 -4.05
C ILE A 749 11.04 -59.73 -4.40
N SER A 750 10.36 -59.09 -5.38
CA SER A 750 9.67 -59.77 -6.52
C SER A 750 8.69 -58.86 -7.29
N ASN A 751 8.43 -59.24 -8.55
CA ASN A 751 7.45 -58.63 -9.46
C ASN A 751 6.00 -58.98 -9.08
N VAL A 752 5.01 -58.20 -9.53
CA VAL A 752 3.83 -58.67 -10.30
C VAL A 752 2.95 -57.50 -10.80
N LYS A 753 2.13 -57.76 -11.82
CA LYS A 753 1.32 -56.82 -12.63
C LYS A 753 -0.04 -56.44 -12.00
N ASN A 754 -0.62 -55.35 -12.52
CA ASN A 754 -2.05 -55.04 -12.71
C ASN A 754 -3.11 -55.57 -11.72
N ALA A 755 -3.91 -54.65 -11.14
CA ALA A 755 -5.34 -54.47 -11.49
C ALA A 755 -6.07 -53.55 -10.47
N GLY A 756 -7.26 -53.07 -10.86
CA GLY A 756 -8.37 -52.89 -9.89
C GLY A 756 -8.69 -51.47 -9.45
N VAL A 757 -9.74 -50.89 -10.04
CA VAL A 757 -10.48 -49.77 -9.46
C VAL A 757 -11.31 -50.26 -8.27
N ALA A 758 -11.21 -49.61 -7.11
CA ALA A 758 -12.17 -49.75 -6.02
C ALA A 758 -12.41 -48.41 -5.31
N ARG A 759 -13.69 -48.11 -5.02
CA ARG A 759 -14.11 -47.00 -4.15
C ARG A 759 -14.09 -47.45 -2.70
N ASN A 760 -13.85 -46.49 -1.80
CA ASN A 760 -14.23 -46.37 -0.37
C ASN A 760 -13.08 -45.65 0.38
N GLU A 761 -13.25 -44.99 1.52
CA GLU A 761 -14.41 -44.39 2.19
C GLU A 761 -13.87 -43.25 3.08
N VAL A 762 -14.72 -42.29 3.48
CA VAL A 762 -14.26 -41.14 4.29
C VAL A 762 -14.15 -41.54 5.77
N SER A 763 -12.94 -41.81 6.24
CA SER A 763 -12.63 -41.95 7.67
C SER A 763 -12.21 -40.59 8.28
N ARG A 764 -12.94 -40.22 9.32
CA ARG A 764 -12.88 -38.95 10.05
C ARG A 764 -11.82 -39.04 11.15
N VAL A 765 -10.78 -38.22 11.10
CA VAL A 765 -9.75 -38.12 12.16
C VAL A 765 -9.82 -36.73 12.81
N GLU A 766 -9.78 -36.72 14.13
CA GLU A 766 -9.99 -35.53 14.97
C GLU A 766 -8.74 -34.65 15.09
N ALA A 767 -8.95 -33.37 15.37
CA ALA A 767 -7.88 -32.39 15.46
C ALA A 767 -7.13 -32.49 16.80
N LEU A 768 -5.80 -32.61 16.74
CA LEU A 768 -4.90 -32.37 17.86
C LEU A 768 -4.30 -30.96 17.75
N PRO A 769 -4.29 -30.14 18.83
CA PRO A 769 -3.75 -28.79 18.81
C PRO A 769 -2.23 -28.76 19.08
N PRO A 770 -1.45 -27.88 18.43
CA PRO A 770 -0.08 -27.60 18.84
C PRO A 770 -0.05 -26.78 20.14
N ALA A 771 0.86 -27.16 21.05
CA ALA A 771 0.90 -26.65 22.42
C ALA A 771 1.72 -25.36 22.61
N ASN A 772 1.34 -24.64 23.66
CA ASN A 772 2.15 -23.72 24.47
C ASN A 772 2.68 -22.40 23.86
N ARG A 773 1.90 -21.35 24.14
CA ARG A 773 2.45 -20.09 24.69
C ARG A 773 3.12 -20.34 26.06
N ALA A 774 4.08 -19.50 26.44
CA ALA A 774 4.39 -19.24 27.84
C ALA A 774 3.42 -18.18 28.43
N SER A 775 3.07 -18.34 29.70
CA SER A 775 2.13 -17.48 30.45
C SER A 775 2.86 -16.35 31.22
N PRO A 776 2.13 -15.48 31.94
CA PRO A 776 1.89 -15.79 33.36
C PRO A 776 0.46 -15.54 33.88
N SER A 777 0.08 -16.36 34.89
CA SER A 777 -0.82 -16.15 36.06
C SER A 777 -1.91 -15.03 36.06
N GLU A 778 -3.14 -15.19 36.58
CA GLU A 778 -3.62 -16.01 37.72
C GLU A 778 -5.02 -16.68 37.51
N PHE A 779 -5.48 -17.43 38.52
CA PHE A 779 -6.68 -18.31 38.56
C PHE A 779 -8.03 -17.61 38.82
N VAL A 780 -9.14 -18.30 38.49
CA VAL A 780 -10.25 -18.67 39.42
C VAL A 780 -11.25 -19.65 38.75
N LYS A 781 -11.80 -20.62 39.51
CA LYS A 781 -12.84 -21.60 39.10
C LYS A 781 -14.26 -20.97 39.13
N TRP A 782 -15.30 -21.48 38.47
CA TRP A 782 -16.19 -22.61 38.87
C TRP A 782 -17.14 -22.94 37.69
N LYS A 783 -17.32 -24.21 37.26
CA LYS A 783 -18.35 -25.20 37.68
C LYS A 783 -19.82 -24.82 37.39
N GLY A 784 -20.53 -25.60 36.56
CA GLY A 784 -22.00 -25.68 36.61
C GLY A 784 -22.77 -26.11 35.33
N LEU A 785 -23.54 -27.21 35.45
CA LEU A 785 -24.75 -27.63 34.70
C LEU A 785 -24.71 -27.96 33.18
N THR A 786 -24.50 -29.26 32.92
CA THR A 786 -25.47 -30.27 32.43
C THR A 786 -26.35 -30.06 31.18
N ILE A 787 -26.33 -31.12 30.35
CA ILE A 787 -27.04 -31.37 29.08
C ILE A 787 -28.54 -31.68 29.27
N LEU A 788 -29.37 -31.33 28.28
CA LEU A 788 -30.59 -32.07 27.95
C LEU A 788 -30.73 -32.25 26.43
N GLN A 789 -30.72 -33.50 25.96
CA GLN A 789 -31.09 -33.87 24.58
C GLN A 789 -32.59 -34.19 24.49
N ARG A 790 -33.21 -33.97 23.33
CA ARG A 790 -34.28 -34.88 22.85
C ARG A 790 -34.40 -34.95 21.33
N LYS A 791 -34.74 -36.16 20.87
CA LYS A 791 -34.99 -36.58 19.48
C LYS A 791 -36.35 -36.00 19.02
N SER A 792 -36.67 -35.79 17.73
CA SER A 792 -37.09 -36.89 16.84
C SER A 792 -37.69 -36.40 15.49
N LYS A 793 -37.59 -37.28 14.47
CA LYS A 793 -38.49 -37.53 13.32
C LYS A 793 -39.04 -36.39 12.42
N MET A 794 -38.86 -36.59 11.10
CA MET A 794 -39.68 -35.99 10.02
C MET A 794 -41.13 -36.51 10.02
N PRO A 795 -42.02 -35.86 9.24
CA PRO A 795 -42.50 -36.55 8.03
C PRO A 795 -42.47 -35.71 6.74
N ARG A 796 -42.47 -36.41 5.58
CA ARG A 796 -42.81 -35.86 4.26
C ARG A 796 -44.34 -35.87 4.08
N ILE A 797 -44.88 -34.90 3.33
CA ILE A 797 -46.21 -34.98 2.68
C ILE A 797 -46.07 -34.57 1.20
N VAL A 798 -46.97 -35.08 0.36
CA VAL A 798 -46.93 -35.10 -1.12
C VAL A 798 -47.92 -34.09 -1.73
N LYS A 799 -47.76 -33.82 -3.04
CA LYS A 799 -48.55 -32.98 -3.97
C LYS A 799 -50.05 -32.78 -3.68
N GLY A 800 -50.55 -31.60 -4.09
CA GLY A 800 -51.96 -31.24 -4.33
C GLY A 800 -52.04 -30.06 -5.32
N GLU A 801 -53.18 -29.83 -5.97
CA GLU A 801 -53.28 -29.15 -7.28
C GLU A 801 -54.58 -28.31 -7.44
N VAL A 802 -54.63 -27.43 -8.47
CA VAL A 802 -55.81 -26.77 -9.11
C VAL A 802 -56.53 -25.53 -8.46
N MET A 803 -57.05 -24.68 -9.36
CA MET A 803 -58.01 -23.54 -9.29
C MET A 803 -57.50 -22.16 -8.78
N GLN A 804 -57.66 -21.00 -9.46
CA GLN A 804 -58.49 -20.44 -10.57
C GLN A 804 -59.72 -19.59 -10.13
N ALA A 805 -59.58 -18.26 -10.22
CA ALA A 805 -60.59 -17.20 -10.49
C ALA A 805 -59.89 -15.82 -10.30
N CYS A 806 -59.84 -14.84 -11.22
CA CYS A 806 -60.85 -14.13 -12.06
C CYS A 806 -61.43 -12.84 -11.44
N SER A 807 -60.86 -11.68 -11.81
CA SER A 807 -61.54 -10.41 -12.17
C SER A 807 -60.45 -9.33 -12.41
N SER A 808 -60.31 -8.60 -13.53
CA SER A 808 -61.19 -8.11 -14.61
C SER A 808 -61.88 -6.77 -14.34
N VAL A 809 -61.19 -5.65 -14.64
CA VAL A 809 -61.81 -4.38 -15.09
C VAL A 809 -60.95 -3.73 -16.19
N LYS A 810 -61.59 -3.36 -17.31
CA LYS A 810 -61.04 -2.59 -18.47
C LYS A 810 -61.08 -1.07 -18.14
N ALA A 811 -60.64 -0.07 -18.90
CA ALA A 811 -60.09 0.14 -20.25
C ALA A 811 -59.17 1.40 -20.16
N LYS A 812 -58.58 2.02 -21.20
CA LYS A 812 -59.09 2.34 -22.54
C LYS A 812 -57.92 2.75 -23.45
N LEU A 813 -58.02 2.43 -24.74
CA LEU A 813 -57.07 2.78 -25.79
C LEU A 813 -57.47 4.12 -26.45
N VAL A 814 -56.48 4.89 -26.93
CA VAL A 814 -56.64 5.81 -28.06
C VAL A 814 -55.36 5.74 -28.89
N GLU A 815 -55.49 5.36 -30.16
CA GLU A 815 -54.47 5.50 -31.20
C GLU A 815 -54.78 6.75 -32.02
N ILE A 816 -53.76 7.48 -32.45
CA ILE A 816 -53.78 8.31 -33.67
C ILE A 816 -52.43 8.08 -34.37
N SER A 817 -52.50 7.84 -35.67
CA SER A 817 -51.37 7.66 -36.59
C SER A 817 -50.72 8.99 -36.98
N ASP A 818 -49.52 8.94 -37.55
CA ASP A 818 -49.34 9.24 -38.98
C ASP A 818 -47.88 9.01 -39.40
N GLU A 819 -47.68 8.74 -40.68
CA GLU A 819 -46.38 8.44 -41.30
C GLU A 819 -45.62 9.72 -41.66
N GLU A 820 -44.29 9.67 -41.73
CA GLU A 820 -43.55 9.89 -42.98
C GLU A 820 -42.02 9.78 -42.78
N THR A 821 -41.34 9.34 -43.84
CA THR A 821 -39.88 9.37 -44.10
C THR A 821 -39.71 9.91 -45.54
N PRO A 822 -38.52 10.21 -46.14
CA PRO A 822 -37.16 9.77 -45.76
C PRO A 822 -35.98 10.75 -46.10
N VAL A 823 -34.71 10.29 -45.95
CA VAL A 823 -33.52 10.59 -46.83
C VAL A 823 -32.97 12.07 -46.83
N GLU A 824 -31.67 12.45 -46.98
CA GLU A 824 -30.40 11.79 -47.37
C GLU A 824 -29.11 12.38 -46.69
N ARG A 825 -27.93 12.02 -47.22
CA ARG A 825 -26.52 12.40 -46.94
C ARG A 825 -26.27 13.92 -47.14
N THR A 826 -25.22 14.58 -46.62
CA THR A 826 -23.76 14.56 -47.00
C THR A 826 -22.95 15.49 -46.05
N THR A 827 -21.82 15.07 -45.44
CA THR A 827 -20.37 15.37 -45.75
C THR A 827 -19.82 16.82 -45.60
N CYS A 828 -18.53 16.90 -45.20
CA CYS A 828 -17.60 18.05 -45.09
C CYS A 828 -17.80 18.99 -43.88
N GLU A 829 -16.82 19.26 -42.99
CA GLU A 829 -15.41 19.77 -43.09
C GLU A 829 -15.28 21.31 -43.12
N VAL A 830 -14.08 21.80 -42.69
CA VAL A 830 -13.53 23.19 -42.73
C VAL A 830 -13.78 24.01 -41.44
N VAL A 831 -12.83 24.19 -40.49
CA VAL A 831 -11.49 24.87 -40.40
C VAL A 831 -11.57 26.10 -39.46
N ASP A 832 -10.49 26.35 -38.72
CA ASP A 832 -10.33 27.45 -37.75
C ASP A 832 -10.37 28.87 -38.34
N LEU A 833 -10.68 29.86 -37.49
CA LEU A 833 -10.35 31.27 -37.70
C LEU A 833 -10.03 31.97 -36.36
N GLU A 834 -8.81 32.48 -36.24
CA GLU A 834 -8.39 33.42 -35.18
C GLU A 834 -8.86 34.85 -35.51
N CYS A 835 -9.09 35.71 -34.49
CA CYS A 835 -8.87 37.15 -34.63
C CYS A 835 -8.72 37.89 -33.28
N ASP A 836 -7.50 38.39 -33.08
CA ASP A 836 -6.98 39.57 -32.37
C ASP A 836 -7.71 40.46 -31.32
N LYS A 837 -6.85 41.20 -30.60
CA LYS A 837 -7.13 42.20 -29.57
C LYS A 837 -7.05 43.63 -30.14
N GLN A 838 -7.85 44.59 -29.63
CA GLN A 838 -7.35 45.91 -29.15
C GLN A 838 -8.39 46.81 -28.45
N THR A 839 -8.02 47.30 -27.25
CA THR A 839 -8.20 48.66 -26.65
C THR A 839 -9.26 49.65 -27.18
N CYS A 840 -10.03 50.41 -26.38
CA CYS A 840 -9.56 51.43 -25.41
C CYS A 840 -10.69 52.14 -24.60
N GLN A 841 -10.37 52.65 -23.38
CA GLN A 841 -10.85 53.86 -22.63
C GLN A 841 -12.35 54.30 -22.63
N ILE A 842 -13.01 54.71 -21.53
CA ILE A 842 -12.88 55.99 -20.76
C ILE A 842 -13.67 55.86 -19.41
N ALA A 843 -13.42 56.72 -18.42
CA ALA A 843 -14.00 56.68 -17.05
C ALA A 843 -15.05 57.78 -16.74
N SER A 844 -16.00 57.50 -15.81
CA SER A 844 -16.33 58.38 -14.65
C SER A 844 -17.54 57.91 -13.79
N SER A 845 -17.30 57.69 -12.49
CA SER A 845 -18.17 57.89 -11.31
C SER A 845 -19.71 58.06 -11.43
N ASN A 846 -20.50 57.17 -10.77
CA ASN A 846 -21.19 57.51 -9.49
C ASN A 846 -21.97 56.34 -8.81
N ASN A 847 -21.75 56.18 -7.49
CA ASN A 847 -22.58 55.58 -6.42
C ASN A 847 -23.29 54.21 -6.52
N CYS A 848 -22.67 53.22 -5.85
CA CYS A 848 -23.21 52.39 -4.73
C CYS A 848 -24.73 52.13 -4.55
N PHE A 849 -25.09 50.88 -4.21
CA PHE A 849 -25.26 50.49 -2.79
C PHE A 849 -25.31 48.97 -2.51
N ASN A 850 -24.75 48.56 -1.36
CA ASN A 850 -24.94 47.25 -0.72
C ASN A 850 -26.36 47.10 -0.14
N THR A 851 -26.83 45.86 0.04
CA THR A 851 -28.00 45.57 0.91
C THR A 851 -27.70 44.47 1.94
N MET A 852 -27.52 44.88 3.19
CA MET A 852 -27.68 44.04 4.39
C MET A 852 -29.11 44.20 4.92
N GLY A 853 -29.65 43.16 5.55
CA GLY A 853 -31.02 43.16 6.08
C GLY A 853 -31.24 44.16 7.22
N LEU A 854 -32.29 44.98 7.10
CA LEU A 854 -32.77 45.93 8.11
C LEU A 854 -33.84 45.30 9.02
N VAL A 855 -33.74 45.52 10.34
CA VAL A 855 -34.92 45.92 11.15
C VAL A 855 -34.57 47.02 12.16
N LYS A 856 -34.84 48.27 11.73
CA LYS A 856 -35.32 49.45 12.49
C LYS A 856 -35.10 49.53 14.02
N LYS A 857 -34.52 50.68 14.44
CA LYS A 857 -35.12 51.56 15.47
C LYS A 857 -34.85 53.04 15.13
N ARG A 858 -35.85 53.92 15.32
CA ARG A 858 -35.75 55.39 15.18
C ARG A 858 -35.29 56.03 16.51
N LYS A 859 -34.77 57.25 16.45
CA LYS A 859 -34.48 58.17 17.57
C LYS A 859 -35.17 59.51 17.34
N ILE A 860 -35.87 60.04 18.35
CA ILE A 860 -35.94 61.48 18.71
C ILE A 860 -36.12 61.57 20.26
N PRO A 861 -36.02 62.72 20.96
CA PRO A 861 -35.09 62.86 22.09
C PRO A 861 -35.74 63.35 23.41
N GLU A 862 -34.90 63.84 24.35
CA GLU A 862 -35.27 64.60 25.57
C GLU A 862 -36.08 63.82 26.64
N SER A 863 -36.22 64.29 27.89
CA SER A 863 -35.30 64.93 28.85
C SER A 863 -35.91 64.75 30.26
N GLN A 864 -35.19 65.09 31.35
CA GLN A 864 -35.67 64.97 32.75
C GLN A 864 -35.89 63.50 33.24
N GLY A 865 -35.88 63.15 34.53
CA GLY A 865 -35.53 63.92 35.73
C GLY A 865 -36.14 63.28 37.00
N SER A 866 -35.34 63.18 38.08
CA SER A 866 -35.72 62.80 39.46
C SER A 866 -36.17 61.34 39.76
N GLY A 867 -36.01 60.93 41.03
CA GLY A 867 -36.78 59.83 41.65
C GLY A 867 -36.01 58.63 42.20
N ALA A 868 -35.59 58.66 43.47
CA ALA A 868 -35.30 57.46 44.29
C ALA A 868 -36.62 56.69 44.58
N SER A 869 -36.73 55.44 45.07
CA SER A 869 -35.84 54.48 45.74
C SER A 869 -36.42 53.05 45.53
N SER A 870 -35.94 51.90 46.05
CA SER A 870 -34.77 51.51 46.87
C SER A 870 -34.54 49.97 46.79
N SER A 871 -33.35 49.55 47.26
CA SER A 871 -32.99 48.27 47.92
C SER A 871 -33.04 46.88 47.21
N VAL A 872 -32.05 46.08 47.65
CA VAL A 872 -31.86 44.62 47.57
C VAL A 872 -31.15 44.04 46.32
N LEU A 873 -30.06 43.32 46.62
CA LEU A 873 -29.07 42.72 45.72
C LEU A 873 -29.58 41.43 45.05
N LYS A 874 -29.19 41.20 43.78
CA LYS A 874 -28.93 39.86 43.23
C LYS A 874 -28.00 39.88 42.01
N GLU A 875 -27.26 38.80 41.84
CA GLU A 875 -26.04 38.73 41.02
C GLU A 875 -26.28 38.58 39.51
N LYS A 876 -25.30 39.00 38.71
CA LYS A 876 -25.23 38.75 37.25
C LYS A 876 -24.35 37.53 36.97
N GLY A 877 -24.92 36.47 36.39
CA GLY A 877 -24.17 35.34 35.84
C GLY A 877 -23.72 35.61 34.39
N SER A 878 -22.44 35.36 34.10
CA SER A 878 -21.85 35.50 32.75
C SER A 878 -21.75 34.14 32.03
N GLY A 879 -22.05 34.14 30.72
CA GLY A 879 -22.00 32.94 29.89
C GLY A 879 -20.80 32.93 28.93
N GLY A 880 -19.85 32.01 29.14
CA GLY A 880 -18.69 31.81 28.26
C GLY A 880 -17.73 30.71 28.74
N GLY A 881 -17.20 29.92 27.81
CA GLY A 881 -16.17 28.88 28.03
C GLY A 881 -16.71 27.51 28.49
N GLY A 882 -16.73 26.53 27.58
CA GLY A 882 -17.28 25.18 27.82
C GLY A 882 -16.36 23.98 27.54
N GLY A 883 -15.16 24.21 27.00
CA GLY A 883 -14.14 23.17 26.77
C GLY A 883 -13.34 22.88 28.04
N ASP A 884 -12.44 23.79 28.39
CA ASP A 884 -11.49 23.64 29.51
C ASP A 884 -12.17 23.33 30.86
N LYS A 885 -13.37 23.87 31.10
CA LYS A 885 -14.14 23.59 32.32
C LYS A 885 -14.55 22.11 32.46
N LYS A 886 -14.78 21.38 31.35
CA LYS A 886 -15.11 19.96 31.39
C LYS A 886 -13.89 19.07 31.68
N GLU A 887 -12.72 19.42 31.15
CA GLU A 887 -11.49 18.68 31.45
C GLU A 887 -11.00 18.95 32.87
N ALA A 888 -11.06 20.19 33.34
CA ALA A 888 -10.81 20.54 34.74
C ALA A 888 -11.79 19.81 35.70
N SER A 889 -13.08 19.76 35.35
CA SER A 889 -14.10 19.03 36.11
C SER A 889 -13.84 17.50 36.13
N ALA A 890 -13.43 16.90 35.01
CA ALA A 890 -13.06 15.49 34.94
C ALA A 890 -11.84 15.16 35.81
N SER A 891 -10.81 16.01 35.78
CA SER A 891 -9.59 15.84 36.59
C SER A 891 -9.91 15.98 38.10
N ALA A 892 -10.72 16.98 38.48
CA ALA A 892 -11.16 17.15 39.87
C ALA A 892 -11.99 15.95 40.37
N PHE A 893 -12.91 15.43 39.54
CA PHE A 893 -13.70 14.24 39.88
C PHE A 893 -12.83 12.99 40.06
N LEU A 894 -11.84 12.76 39.18
CA LEU A 894 -10.92 11.62 39.31
C LEU A 894 -10.06 11.69 40.58
N SER A 895 -9.67 12.89 41.03
CA SER A 895 -8.99 13.08 42.31
C SER A 895 -9.88 12.68 43.50
N GLN A 896 -11.16 13.10 43.52
CA GLN A 896 -12.12 12.69 44.57
C GLN A 896 -12.35 11.17 44.59
N VAL A 897 -12.48 10.55 43.41
CA VAL A 897 -12.59 9.09 43.29
C VAL A 897 -11.34 8.39 43.82
N LYS A 898 -10.14 8.93 43.56
CA LYS A 898 -8.86 8.37 44.03
C LYS A 898 -8.64 8.55 45.54
N GLU A 899 -9.23 9.58 46.15
CA GLU A 899 -9.18 9.82 47.59
C GLU A 899 -10.12 8.89 48.36
N LYS A 900 -11.29 8.56 47.79
CA LYS A 900 -12.36 7.80 48.46
C LYS A 900 -12.43 6.31 48.12
N LEU A 901 -11.75 5.85 47.07
CA LEU A 901 -11.55 4.43 46.75
C LEU A 901 -10.15 3.96 47.17
N ASN A 902 -10.03 2.73 47.66
CA ASN A 902 -8.72 2.11 47.84
C ASN A 902 -8.08 1.76 46.48
N ALA A 903 -6.80 1.37 46.47
CA ALA A 903 -6.06 1.12 45.23
C ALA A 903 -6.67 0.01 44.34
N GLU A 904 -7.27 -1.02 44.95
CA GLU A 904 -7.90 -2.12 44.21
C GLU A 904 -9.26 -1.69 43.61
N GLU A 905 -10.08 -1.01 44.40
CA GLU A 905 -11.35 -0.40 43.97
C GLU A 905 -11.13 0.62 42.85
N TYR A 906 -10.12 1.48 42.95
CA TYR A 906 -9.77 2.46 41.93
C TYR A 906 -9.37 1.80 40.61
N ASN A 907 -8.58 0.72 40.67
CA ASN A 907 -8.23 -0.05 39.47
C ASN A 907 -9.45 -0.72 38.82
N LYS A 908 -10.40 -1.24 39.62
CA LYS A 908 -11.69 -1.76 39.10
C LYS A 908 -12.51 -0.65 38.43
N PHE A 909 -12.61 0.54 39.05
CA PHE A 909 -13.28 1.70 38.46
C PHE A 909 -12.68 2.08 37.10
N ILE A 910 -11.36 2.21 37.00
CA ILE A 910 -10.69 2.52 35.73
C ILE A 910 -10.96 1.45 34.66
N GLY A 911 -11.00 0.17 35.05
CA GLY A 911 -11.41 -0.93 34.16
C GLY A 911 -12.82 -0.75 33.60
N TYR A 912 -13.80 -0.42 34.44
CA TYR A 912 -15.18 -0.17 34.02
C TYR A 912 -15.32 1.07 33.10
N ILE A 913 -14.56 2.15 33.37
CA ILE A 913 -14.51 3.33 32.50
C ILE A 913 -13.94 2.99 31.12
N GLN A 914 -12.93 2.11 31.04
CA GLN A 914 -12.39 1.65 29.77
C GLN A 914 -13.41 0.80 28.98
N ALA A 915 -14.15 -0.10 29.64
CA ALA A 915 -15.20 -0.89 29.01
C ALA A 915 -16.35 -0.02 28.44
N LEU A 916 -16.77 1.02 29.20
CA LEU A 916 -17.73 2.03 28.74
C LEU A 916 -17.24 2.78 27.49
N LYS A 917 -15.97 3.21 27.46
CA LYS A 917 -15.38 3.88 26.29
C LYS A 917 -15.24 2.96 25.08
N LYS A 918 -14.94 1.67 25.27
CA LYS A 918 -14.83 0.65 24.21
C LYS A 918 -16.17 0.21 23.61
N LYS A 919 -17.31 0.63 24.19
CA LYS A 919 -18.68 0.25 23.77
C LYS A 919 -18.89 -1.28 23.76
N GLU A 920 -18.39 -1.97 24.78
CA GLU A 920 -18.54 -3.42 24.91
C GLU A 920 -20.02 -3.84 25.03
N ILE A 921 -20.34 -5.08 24.69
CA ILE A 921 -21.73 -5.56 24.50
C ILE A 921 -22.57 -5.49 25.80
N LYS A 922 -21.95 -5.37 26.97
CA LYS A 922 -22.59 -5.43 28.31
C LYS A 922 -22.61 -4.10 29.08
N ILE A 923 -22.79 -2.96 28.41
CA ILE A 923 -22.79 -1.61 29.03
C ILE A 923 -23.65 -1.51 30.31
N ALA A 924 -24.84 -2.11 30.35
CA ALA A 924 -25.72 -2.06 31.52
C ALA A 924 -25.07 -2.69 32.78
N SER A 925 -24.45 -3.86 32.65
CA SER A 925 -23.75 -4.54 33.75
C SER A 925 -22.51 -3.76 34.21
N VAL A 926 -21.83 -3.05 33.30
CA VAL A 926 -20.71 -2.16 33.65
C VAL A 926 -21.22 -0.93 34.44
N MET A 927 -22.38 -0.38 34.08
CA MET A 927 -23.00 0.73 34.83
C MET A 927 -23.43 0.30 36.22
N GLU A 928 -24.10 -0.84 36.35
CA GLU A 928 -24.48 -1.44 37.62
C GLU A 928 -23.26 -1.71 38.53
N SER A 929 -22.16 -2.23 37.96
CA SER A 929 -20.90 -2.43 38.68
C SER A 929 -20.29 -1.12 39.20
N ILE A 930 -20.40 -0.01 38.45
CA ILE A 930 -19.96 1.31 38.92
C ILE A 930 -20.89 1.86 40.01
N VAL A 931 -22.21 1.68 39.86
CA VAL A 931 -23.18 2.10 40.89
C VAL A 931 -22.93 1.37 42.21
N GLN A 932 -22.69 0.05 42.17
CA GLN A 932 -22.32 -0.73 43.36
C GLN A 932 -20.98 -0.28 43.96
N LEU A 933 -19.95 0.00 43.14
CA LEU A 933 -18.63 0.42 43.61
C LEU A 933 -18.65 1.78 44.33
N PHE A 934 -19.53 2.69 43.92
CA PHE A 934 -19.75 3.99 44.56
C PHE A 934 -20.85 3.98 45.63
N TYR A 935 -21.45 2.83 45.92
CA TYR A 935 -22.52 2.74 46.92
C TYR A 935 -21.96 2.80 48.35
N GLY A 936 -22.41 3.76 49.15
CA GLY A 936 -22.04 3.89 50.56
C GLY A 936 -22.21 5.29 51.12
N LYS A 937 -22.42 5.41 52.44
CA LYS A 937 -22.79 6.67 53.13
C LYS A 937 -21.82 7.84 52.87
N GLU A 938 -20.54 7.58 52.61
CA GLU A 938 -19.55 8.61 52.26
C GLU A 938 -19.31 8.80 50.75
N ARG A 939 -19.80 7.89 49.90
CA ARG A 939 -19.50 7.83 48.45
C ARG A 939 -20.65 8.29 47.56
N ASP A 940 -21.81 8.60 48.14
CA ASP A 940 -23.03 9.05 47.44
C ASP A 940 -22.83 10.29 46.53
N HIS A 941 -21.86 11.14 46.85
CA HIS A 941 -21.47 12.28 46.00
C HIS A 941 -20.77 11.85 44.70
N LEU A 942 -20.04 10.73 44.71
CA LEU A 942 -19.40 10.16 43.51
C LEU A 942 -20.43 9.55 42.57
N LEU A 943 -21.48 8.90 43.10
CA LEU A 943 -22.62 8.41 42.32
C LEU A 943 -23.28 9.53 41.51
N MET A 944 -23.51 10.68 42.15
CA MET A 944 -24.13 11.85 41.53
C MET A 944 -23.17 12.55 40.56
N GLY A 945 -21.91 12.74 40.93
CA GLY A 945 -20.90 13.34 40.05
C GLY A 945 -20.60 12.50 38.80
N PHE A 946 -20.65 11.16 38.90
CA PHE A 946 -20.38 10.29 37.75
C PHE A 946 -21.44 10.43 36.64
N LYS A 947 -22.69 10.78 37.00
CA LYS A 947 -23.83 10.96 36.08
C LYS A 947 -23.49 11.90 34.91
N ASP A 948 -22.71 12.95 35.15
CA ASP A 948 -22.37 13.92 34.12
C ASP A 948 -21.41 13.36 33.06
N PHE A 949 -20.60 12.36 33.41
CA PHE A 949 -19.69 11.65 32.52
C PHE A 949 -20.36 10.47 31.79
N VAL A 950 -21.58 10.09 32.18
CA VAL A 950 -22.38 9.08 31.46
C VAL A 950 -22.91 9.66 30.13
N PRO A 951 -22.69 9.00 28.97
CA PRO A 951 -23.21 9.45 27.69
C PRO A 951 -24.74 9.59 27.70
N VAL A 952 -25.26 10.68 27.12
CA VAL A 952 -26.69 11.08 27.20
C VAL A 952 -27.66 9.92 26.93
N LYS A 953 -27.40 9.12 25.89
CA LYS A 953 -28.18 7.94 25.48
C LYS A 953 -28.30 6.80 26.52
N TYR A 954 -27.53 6.85 27.60
CA TYR A 954 -27.54 5.84 28.67
C TYR A 954 -27.80 6.43 30.07
N ARG A 955 -28.02 7.75 30.19
CA ARG A 955 -28.26 8.39 31.49
C ARG A 955 -29.51 7.86 32.19
N SER A 956 -30.58 7.60 31.45
CA SER A 956 -31.82 7.02 31.99
C SER A 956 -31.61 5.64 32.61
N ALA A 957 -30.83 4.77 31.95
CA ALA A 957 -30.49 3.44 32.48
C ALA A 957 -29.59 3.54 33.73
N TYR A 958 -28.64 4.47 33.75
CA TYR A 958 -27.81 4.72 34.94
C TYR A 958 -28.64 5.24 36.13
N GLU A 959 -29.58 6.17 35.89
CA GLU A 959 -30.54 6.65 36.91
C GLU A 959 -31.47 5.53 37.41
N GLU A 960 -31.85 4.59 36.55
CA GLU A 960 -32.65 3.43 36.92
C GLU A 960 -31.84 2.48 37.83
N CYS A 961 -30.61 2.11 37.44
CA CYS A 961 -29.70 1.34 38.31
C CYS A 961 -29.51 2.01 39.68
N MET A 962 -29.29 3.33 39.73
CA MET A 962 -29.17 4.07 41.00
C MET A 962 -30.43 3.98 41.88
N LYS A 963 -31.63 3.91 41.29
CA LYS A 963 -32.89 3.73 42.02
C LYS A 963 -33.04 2.30 42.52
N THR A 964 -32.69 1.30 41.71
CA THR A 964 -32.75 -0.12 42.11
C THR A 964 -31.80 -0.40 43.27
N THR A 965 -30.53 -0.01 43.16
CA THR A 965 -29.53 -0.23 44.24
C THR A 965 -29.87 0.53 45.54
N LYS A 966 -30.58 1.68 45.47
CA LYS A 966 -31.11 2.35 46.66
C LYS A 966 -32.37 1.71 47.24
N ARG A 967 -33.08 0.88 46.46
CA ARG A 967 -34.28 0.16 46.89
C ARG A 967 -33.97 -1.23 47.45
N ASP A 968 -32.90 -1.87 46.97
CA ASP A 968 -32.43 -3.18 47.46
C ASP A 968 -31.62 -3.09 48.78
N ALA A 969 -31.43 -1.87 49.30
CA ALA A 969 -30.67 -1.55 50.51
C ALA A 969 -31.52 -0.82 51.58
N LEU A 970 -32.83 -0.79 51.40
CA LEU A 970 -33.88 -0.38 52.34
C LEU A 970 -34.68 -1.60 52.79
#